data_AF-I4YLD9-F1
#
_entry.id   AF-I4YLD9-F1
#
_cell.length_a   1.000
_cell.length_b   1.000
_cell.length_c   1.000
_cell.angle_alpha   90.00
_cell.angle_beta   90.00
_cell.angle_gamma   90.00
#
_symmetry.space_group_name_H-M   'P 1'
#
loop_
_entity.id
_entity.type
_entity.pdbx_description
1 polymer ?
#
loop_
_entity_poly.entity_id
_entity_poly.type
_entity_poly.pdbx_seq_one_letter_code
_entity_poly.pdbx_strand_id
1 'polypeptide(L)'
;MAELAMLTSPADRLASPRVASLGRDAVLLTWDLPHAEQGSPSSLKSDGEDIWPSASLRLSLPAGGARHFWVFHYPADDRTSLDLRLDTGSFGTSVTIDHHRTLAPADAEDMIDGIDSHGRVALVSALFNVWGPMFRLRRDATFIELLSDLLLQMAPTPGQAVAIAQIADDFVLTRTSLVTGFGKIDAIYTFGRNGPTRIHALPHRIRSGKDGRDVVHLLIDRAKIPADDPLLILIGPGGLSVRRLIKQDARVPSIEHWFRAQGHAAHSLREHVLKEIAGRSEAGPAYALELQLRSPLRPRRFVSSHTAPSAEIVSALATSAGTLVTGWYRDPVSLFAGIEVDGSEGEPLDLTKDLFTFPVEVAGPTKGTRLGATGFAVLAPTGTGAAQNLQPRFHLRLKSGARHSLVPRPQPADPAEARAMALRAIPPQHVDRSVLRQVLRPAIADLHGQVRSRIGHPTIRRIGAAQQRPKASVIIPLYRNLEFLRFQIAAFAADPWLRANAELIYVLDSPEQAQEVEHLLGGLHLIYGLSVVLVVMERNGGYARANNVGVSVAQGDVLALVNSDIIPVSSGWLEAMAARLNGRRRIGAVGPKLLFEDGSIQHAGMYFSQDHRGDWLNQHFHKGMPRDYAPACEERIVPAVTGACLVTTRSLFESVGGFTEDYVVGDYEDSDLCLKITMTERKIAYLPDIELYHLERRSMSLNAEYMRGIAWQYNCALHTERWRDVMIATMQNGRPRKGRNAAI
;
A
#
# COMPACT_ATOMS: atom_id res chain seq x y z
N MET A 1 19.83 61.07 65.33
CA MET A 1 18.79 62.11 65.24
C MET A 1 18.61 62.41 63.75
N ALA A 2 18.05 61.48 62.97
CA ALA A 2 16.61 61.24 62.79
C ALA A 2 15.98 62.47 62.09
N GLU A 3 15.73 62.40 60.79
CA GLU A 3 14.57 61.81 60.10
C GLU A 3 13.61 62.92 59.69
N LEU A 4 13.27 62.97 58.39
CA LEU A 4 11.93 63.21 57.83
C LEU A 4 12.07 63.44 56.32
N ALA A 5 12.21 62.34 55.58
CA ALA A 5 11.89 62.31 54.15
C ALA A 5 10.58 61.56 54.00
N MET A 6 9.61 62.22 53.38
CA MET A 6 8.24 61.76 53.18
C MET A 6 8.17 60.35 52.56
N LEU A 7 7.58 59.42 53.31
CA LEU A 7 7.07 58.16 52.80
C LEU A 7 5.63 58.39 52.31
N THR A 8 5.46 58.51 50.99
CA THR A 8 4.19 58.20 50.36
C THR A 8 3.99 56.68 50.37
N SER A 9 2.76 56.26 50.67
CA SER A 9 2.31 54.87 50.77
C SER A 9 2.63 54.05 49.50
N PRO A 10 2.99 52.75 49.63
CA PRO A 10 3.21 51.87 48.47
C PRO A 10 1.95 51.56 47.63
N ALA A 11 0.77 52.04 48.03
CA ALA A 11 -0.49 51.78 47.32
C ALA A 11 -0.71 52.66 46.05
N ASP A 12 0.04 53.75 45.87
CA ASP A 12 -0.25 54.76 44.84
C ASP A 12 0.45 54.57 43.48
N ARG A 13 0.97 53.37 43.15
CA ARG A 13 1.63 53.12 41.85
C ARG A 13 1.27 51.78 41.19
N LEU A 14 0.05 51.29 41.37
CA LEU A 14 -0.47 50.21 40.52
C LEU A 14 -1.27 50.82 39.38
N ALA A 15 -0.90 50.51 38.13
CA ALA A 15 -1.67 50.91 36.97
C ALA A 15 -3.09 50.33 37.07
N SER A 16 -4.10 51.17 36.83
CA SER A 16 -5.48 50.70 36.80
C SER A 16 -5.64 49.62 35.70
N PRO A 17 -6.40 48.55 35.95
CA PRO A 17 -6.72 47.55 34.93
C PRO A 17 -7.36 48.22 33.71
N ARG A 18 -6.90 47.82 32.52
CA ARG A 18 -7.41 48.32 31.23
C ARG A 18 -8.49 47.36 30.74
N VAL A 19 -9.60 47.92 30.26
CA VAL A 19 -10.71 47.14 29.71
C VAL A 19 -10.92 47.52 28.25
N ALA A 20 -10.98 46.51 27.39
CA ALA A 20 -11.19 46.69 25.96
C ALA A 20 -12.08 45.59 25.37
N SER A 21 -12.64 45.84 24.19
CA SER A 21 -13.36 44.85 23.39
C SER A 21 -12.38 44.05 22.53
N LEU A 22 -12.49 42.72 22.54
CA LEU A 22 -11.84 41.83 21.57
C LEU A 22 -12.74 41.53 20.35
N GLY A 23 -13.98 42.00 20.39
CA GLY A 23 -15.02 41.78 19.39
C GLY A 23 -16.40 41.89 20.02
N ARG A 24 -17.46 41.55 19.27
CA ARG A 24 -18.85 41.79 19.70
C ARG A 24 -19.18 41.18 21.08
N ASP A 25 -18.75 39.95 21.33
CA ASP A 25 -19.16 39.16 22.50
C ASP A 25 -18.00 38.81 23.45
N ALA A 26 -16.88 39.54 23.38
CA ALA A 26 -15.69 39.25 24.19
C ALA A 26 -15.06 40.52 24.79
N VAL A 27 -14.93 40.54 26.11
CA VAL A 27 -14.25 41.61 26.86
C VAL A 27 -12.87 41.11 27.27
N LEU A 28 -11.86 41.94 27.05
CA LEU A 28 -10.50 41.74 27.52
C LEU A 28 -10.18 42.70 28.66
N LEU A 29 -9.70 42.12 29.76
CA LEU A 29 -9.12 42.85 30.86
C LEU A 29 -7.60 42.61 30.89
N THR A 30 -6.83 43.69 30.84
CA THR A 30 -5.37 43.66 30.86
C THR A 30 -4.86 44.38 32.10
N TRP A 31 -4.06 43.70 32.93
CA TRP A 31 -3.55 44.27 34.18
C TRP A 31 -2.08 43.90 34.44
N ASP A 32 -1.26 44.88 34.79
CA ASP A 32 0.16 44.71 35.10
C ASP A 32 0.36 44.67 36.62
N LEU A 33 0.83 43.54 37.13
CA LEU A 33 0.97 43.27 38.57
C LEU A 33 2.45 43.03 38.94
N PRO A 34 2.98 43.65 40.02
CA PRO A 34 4.35 43.44 40.51
C PRO A 34 4.57 42.04 41.11
N HIS A 35 5.79 41.49 41.00
CA HIS A 35 6.10 40.08 41.33
C HIS A 35 5.95 39.75 42.83
N ALA A 36 4.96 38.90 43.17
CA ALA A 36 5.03 37.82 44.18
C ALA A 36 3.68 37.10 44.40
N GLU A 37 2.55 37.69 43.97
CA GLU A 37 1.25 37.08 44.28
C GLU A 37 0.87 36.02 43.23
N GLN A 38 0.81 34.77 43.69
CA GLN A 38 -0.01 33.73 43.06
C GLN A 38 -1.48 34.09 43.28
N GLY A 39 -1.96 35.15 42.63
CA GLY A 39 -3.38 35.48 42.63
C GLY A 39 -4.13 34.32 41.99
N SER A 40 -4.87 33.55 42.80
CA SER A 40 -5.96 32.72 42.30
C SER A 40 -6.92 33.62 41.52
N PRO A 41 -7.58 33.14 40.45
CA PRO A 41 -8.35 34.01 39.57
C PRO A 41 -9.32 34.86 40.39
N SER A 42 -9.28 36.19 40.22
CA SER A 42 -10.30 37.06 40.80
C SER A 42 -11.62 36.70 40.11
N SER A 43 -12.62 36.24 40.86
CA SER A 43 -13.98 36.24 40.33
C SER A 43 -14.41 37.67 40.07
N LEU A 44 -15.00 37.96 38.91
CA LEU A 44 -15.74 39.20 38.70
C LEU A 44 -17.06 39.11 39.49
N LYS A 45 -17.65 40.22 39.92
CA LYS A 45 -19.01 40.20 40.47
C LYS A 45 -19.97 41.03 39.61
N SER A 46 -20.90 40.39 38.91
CA SER A 46 -22.01 41.10 38.26
C SER A 46 -23.25 40.96 39.15
N ASP A 47 -23.77 42.07 39.69
CA ASP A 47 -24.96 42.10 40.55
C ASP A 47 -24.95 41.09 41.72
N GLY A 48 -23.77 40.80 42.26
CA GLY A 48 -23.58 39.86 43.38
C GLY A 48 -23.23 38.41 42.99
N GLU A 49 -23.22 38.05 41.70
CA GLU A 49 -22.79 36.73 41.21
C GLU A 49 -21.36 36.72 40.68
N ASP A 50 -20.60 35.68 41.04
CA ASP A 50 -19.22 35.51 40.62
C ASP A 50 -19.09 35.03 39.15
N ILE A 51 -18.62 35.89 38.24
CA ILE A 51 -18.27 35.56 36.85
C ILE A 51 -16.78 35.28 36.74
N TRP A 52 -16.43 34.10 36.24
CA TRP A 52 -15.04 33.67 36.10
C TRP A 52 -14.50 33.92 34.69
N PRO A 53 -13.20 34.22 34.54
CA PRO A 53 -12.60 34.36 33.22
C PRO A 53 -12.73 33.05 32.44
N SER A 54 -13.29 33.16 31.24
CA SER A 54 -13.42 32.02 30.33
C SER A 54 -12.06 31.62 29.75
N ALA A 55 -11.14 32.58 29.62
CA ALA A 55 -9.74 32.31 29.31
C ALA A 55 -8.82 33.30 30.03
N SER A 56 -7.58 32.88 30.31
CA SER A 56 -6.56 33.75 30.91
C SER A 56 -5.18 33.46 30.34
N LEU A 57 -4.34 34.49 30.23
CA LEU A 57 -2.92 34.38 29.88
C LEU A 57 -2.09 35.27 30.80
N ARG A 58 -1.00 34.74 31.34
CA ARG A 58 -0.05 35.47 32.19
C ARG A 58 1.30 35.52 31.50
N LEU A 59 1.83 36.73 31.28
CA LEU A 59 3.12 36.97 30.63
C LEU A 59 4.04 37.76 31.55
N SER A 60 5.29 37.32 31.69
CA SER A 60 6.29 38.01 32.53
C SER A 60 6.73 39.34 31.91
N LEU A 61 7.01 40.34 32.75
CA LEU A 61 7.55 41.63 32.33
C LEU A 61 9.05 41.75 32.69
N PRO A 62 9.92 42.29 31.82
CA PRO A 62 11.37 42.42 32.06
C PRO A 62 11.73 43.27 33.28
N ALA A 63 10.90 44.27 33.61
CA ALA A 63 11.07 45.13 34.79
C ALA A 63 10.64 44.46 36.11
N GLY A 64 10.20 43.19 36.06
CA GLY A 64 9.59 42.47 37.17
C GLY A 64 8.06 42.61 37.19
N GLY A 65 7.36 41.53 37.51
CA GLY A 65 5.91 41.43 37.52
C GLY A 65 5.38 40.57 36.38
N ALA A 66 4.07 40.58 36.19
CA ALA A 66 3.41 39.92 35.07
C ALA A 66 2.24 40.75 34.56
N ARG A 67 2.06 40.74 33.24
CA ARG A 67 0.84 41.18 32.58
C ARG A 67 -0.14 40.02 32.54
N HIS A 68 -1.32 40.25 33.09
CA HIS A 68 -2.44 39.32 33.08
C HIS A 68 -3.45 39.77 32.03
N PHE A 69 -3.85 38.85 31.17
CA PHE A 69 -4.97 38.97 30.26
C PHE A 69 -6.07 38.04 30.74
N TRP A 70 -7.26 38.58 30.98
CA TRP A 70 -8.46 37.80 31.29
C TRP A 70 -9.53 38.13 30.27
N VAL A 71 -10.11 37.07 29.69
CA VAL A 71 -11.13 37.20 28.65
C VAL A 71 -12.44 36.62 29.15
N PHE A 72 -13.50 37.40 28.99
CA PHE A 72 -14.85 37.07 29.44
C PHE A 72 -15.80 37.11 28.24
N HIS A 73 -16.79 36.23 28.25
CA HIS A 73 -17.94 36.40 27.37
C HIS A 73 -18.74 37.63 27.82
N TYR A 74 -19.19 38.44 26.88
CA TYR A 74 -20.15 39.50 27.18
C TYR A 74 -21.44 38.84 27.72
N PRO A 75 -22.01 39.29 28.85
CA PRO A 75 -23.27 38.73 29.36
C PRO A 75 -24.40 38.95 28.35
N ALA A 76 -25.28 37.97 28.19
CA ALA A 76 -26.39 38.04 27.23
C ALA A 76 -27.58 38.89 27.72
N ASP A 77 -27.62 39.26 29.00
CA ASP A 77 -28.70 40.05 29.60
C ASP A 77 -28.46 41.55 29.45
N ASP A 78 -29.54 42.30 29.21
CA ASP A 78 -29.69 43.75 29.05
C ASP A 78 -29.37 44.57 30.33
N ARG A 79 -28.32 44.19 31.07
CA ARG A 79 -27.97 44.75 32.39
C ARG A 79 -27.12 46.01 32.25
N THR A 80 -27.47 47.06 33.00
CA THR A 80 -26.95 48.43 32.84
C THR A 80 -25.47 48.65 33.19
N SER A 81 -24.81 47.78 33.97
CA SER A 81 -23.40 47.95 34.35
C SER A 81 -22.76 46.67 34.90
N LEU A 82 -21.50 46.42 34.55
CA LEU A 82 -20.69 45.28 34.98
C LEU A 82 -19.60 45.79 35.94
N ASP A 83 -19.77 45.57 37.25
CA ASP A 83 -18.80 45.99 38.28
C ASP A 83 -17.69 44.94 38.50
N LEU A 84 -16.57 45.10 37.81
CA LEU A 84 -15.43 44.21 37.90
C LEU A 84 -14.63 44.48 39.19
N ARG A 85 -14.91 43.74 40.27
CA ARG A 85 -14.06 43.77 41.46
C ARG A 85 -12.92 42.77 41.31
N LEU A 86 -11.70 43.25 41.10
CA LEU A 86 -10.50 42.44 41.03
C LEU A 86 -9.89 42.35 42.43
N ASP A 87 -9.82 41.15 42.99
CA ASP A 87 -9.15 40.85 44.25
C ASP A 87 -7.99 39.89 43.97
N THR A 88 -6.75 40.32 44.23
CA THR A 88 -5.56 39.45 44.13
C THR A 88 -5.14 38.88 45.48
N GLY A 89 -5.93 39.10 46.54
CA GLY A 89 -5.64 38.74 47.93
C GLY A 89 -5.13 39.93 48.74
N SER A 90 -4.27 40.78 48.16
CA SER A 90 -3.71 41.97 48.83
C SER A 90 -4.18 43.30 48.25
N PHE A 91 -4.80 43.28 47.06
CA PHE A 91 -5.24 44.48 46.35
C PHE A 91 -6.64 44.26 45.77
N GLY A 92 -7.56 45.16 46.12
CA GLY A 92 -8.92 45.22 45.60
C GLY A 92 -9.11 46.48 44.74
N THR A 93 -9.45 46.33 43.47
CA THR A 93 -9.91 47.46 42.63
C THR A 93 -11.24 47.12 41.99
N SER A 94 -12.05 48.13 41.67
CA SER A 94 -13.34 47.96 41.00
C SER A 94 -13.38 48.74 39.69
N VAL A 95 -13.72 48.08 38.59
CA VAL A 95 -13.92 48.70 37.28
C VAL A 95 -15.37 48.52 36.84
N THR A 96 -16.11 49.60 36.69
CA THR A 96 -17.48 49.55 36.14
C THR A 96 -17.43 49.62 34.62
N ILE A 97 -17.97 48.60 33.94
CA ILE A 97 -18.23 48.61 32.50
C ILE A 97 -19.70 48.95 32.29
N ASP A 98 -19.99 50.11 31.72
CA ASP A 98 -21.35 50.47 31.32
C ASP A 98 -21.73 49.70 30.03
N HIS A 99 -22.80 48.92 30.09
CA HIS A 99 -23.25 48.06 28.98
C HIS A 99 -23.74 48.86 27.77
N HIS A 100 -24.17 50.11 27.98
CA HIS A 100 -24.61 51.00 26.90
C HIS A 100 -23.45 51.73 26.22
N ARG A 101 -22.24 51.64 26.77
CA ARG A 101 -21.05 52.29 26.23
C ARG A 101 -20.26 51.32 25.37
N THR A 102 -20.06 51.66 24.11
CA THR A 102 -19.17 50.90 23.22
C THR A 102 -17.76 50.89 23.82
N LEU A 103 -17.30 49.73 24.29
CA LEU A 103 -15.93 49.55 24.74
C LEU A 103 -14.97 49.86 23.59
N ALA A 104 -13.87 50.54 23.90
CA ALA A 104 -12.81 50.74 22.91
C ALA A 104 -12.24 49.38 22.47
N PRO A 105 -11.90 49.19 21.18
CA PRO A 105 -11.16 48.02 20.73
C PRO A 105 -9.87 47.84 21.52
N ALA A 106 -9.45 46.60 21.72
CA ALA A 106 -8.12 46.33 22.26
C ALA A 106 -7.06 46.89 21.31
N ASP A 107 -6.03 47.50 21.91
CA ASP A 107 -4.93 48.11 21.17
C ASP A 107 -3.73 47.16 21.10
N ALA A 108 -3.20 46.95 19.90
CA ALA A 108 -2.12 45.99 19.69
C ALA A 108 -0.80 46.43 20.35
N GLU A 109 -0.50 47.73 20.36
CA GLU A 109 0.73 48.29 20.95
C GLU A 109 0.72 48.11 22.46
N ASP A 110 -0.41 48.44 23.09
CA ASP A 110 -0.65 48.26 24.52
C ASP A 110 -0.54 46.78 24.94
N MET A 111 -1.04 45.86 24.11
CA MET A 111 -0.99 44.43 24.39
C MET A 111 0.41 43.84 24.34
N ILE A 112 1.37 44.43 23.62
CA ILE A 112 2.75 43.89 23.52
C ILE A 112 3.82 44.76 24.16
N ASP A 113 3.46 45.96 24.61
CA ASP A 113 4.41 46.89 25.23
C ASP A 113 5.07 46.25 26.46
N GLY A 114 6.40 46.34 26.52
CA GLY A 114 7.20 45.72 27.57
C GLY A 114 7.21 44.18 27.57
N ILE A 115 6.49 43.47 26.68
CA ILE A 115 6.48 42.01 26.63
C ILE A 115 7.64 41.51 25.76
N ASP A 116 8.37 40.51 26.24
CA ASP A 116 9.45 39.88 25.51
C ASP A 116 8.98 39.06 24.29
N SER A 117 9.92 38.58 23.48
CA SER A 117 9.60 37.83 22.26
C SER A 117 8.83 36.53 22.53
N HIS A 118 9.12 35.84 23.65
CA HIS A 118 8.44 34.61 24.02
C HIS A 118 6.99 34.86 24.45
N GLY A 119 6.76 35.90 25.26
CA GLY A 119 5.44 36.31 25.69
C GLY A 119 4.56 36.77 24.52
N ARG A 120 5.11 37.53 23.57
CA ARG A 120 4.38 37.92 22.35
C ARG A 120 3.91 36.70 21.53
N VAL A 121 4.75 35.67 21.43
CA VAL A 121 4.38 34.41 20.76
C VAL A 121 3.28 33.67 21.51
N ALA A 122 3.36 33.63 22.85
CA ALA A 122 2.31 33.04 23.68
C ALA A 122 0.97 33.78 23.52
N LEU A 123 1.00 35.12 23.45
CA LEU A 123 -0.18 35.94 23.19
C LEU A 123 -0.81 35.64 21.83
N VAL A 124 -0.01 35.66 20.76
CA VAL A 124 -0.51 35.33 19.41
C VAL A 124 -1.02 33.90 19.35
N SER A 125 -0.33 32.95 19.97
CA SER A 125 -0.79 31.56 20.06
C SER A 125 -2.14 31.47 20.77
N ALA A 126 -2.34 32.18 21.89
CA ALA A 126 -3.61 32.23 22.60
C ALA A 126 -4.72 32.83 21.73
N LEU A 127 -4.46 33.96 21.07
CA LEU A 127 -5.43 34.63 20.19
C LEU A 127 -5.87 33.74 19.01
N PHE A 128 -4.93 33.10 18.33
CA PHE A 128 -5.23 32.26 17.15
C PHE A 128 -5.80 30.88 17.51
N ASN A 129 -5.18 30.20 18.48
CA ASN A 129 -5.48 28.79 18.77
C ASN A 129 -6.60 28.60 19.78
N VAL A 130 -6.78 29.54 20.73
CA VAL A 130 -7.70 29.38 21.85
C VAL A 130 -8.83 30.42 21.78
N TRP A 131 -8.52 31.71 21.88
CA TRP A 131 -9.54 32.76 22.05
C TRP A 131 -10.39 32.96 20.80
N GLY A 132 -9.77 33.04 19.62
CA GLY A 132 -10.49 33.19 18.35
C GLY A 132 -11.63 32.16 18.15
N PRO A 133 -11.38 30.84 18.26
CA PRO A 133 -12.46 29.85 18.20
C PRO A 133 -13.37 29.84 19.44
N MET A 134 -12.84 30.00 20.66
CA MET A 134 -13.63 29.95 21.90
C MET A 134 -14.71 31.04 21.95
N PHE A 135 -14.35 32.27 21.58
CA PHE A 135 -15.23 33.43 21.58
C PHE A 135 -15.85 33.72 20.19
N ARG A 136 -15.69 32.82 19.21
CA ARG A 136 -16.22 32.95 17.83
C ARG A 136 -15.76 34.22 17.09
N LEU A 137 -14.59 34.76 17.43
CA LEU A 137 -14.07 36.04 16.94
C LEU A 137 -13.44 35.98 15.54
N ARG A 138 -13.26 34.79 14.94
CA ARG A 138 -12.50 34.63 13.69
C ARG A 138 -13.03 35.44 12.50
N ARG A 139 -14.29 35.86 12.53
CA ARG A 139 -14.94 36.69 11.49
C ARG A 139 -15.35 38.07 12.01
N ASP A 140 -14.99 38.41 13.24
CA ASP A 140 -15.30 39.69 13.86
C ASP A 140 -14.33 40.76 13.34
N ALA A 141 -14.85 41.89 12.87
CA ALA A 141 -14.04 42.93 12.24
C ALA A 141 -13.03 43.55 13.21
N THR A 142 -13.45 43.82 14.45
CA THR A 142 -12.60 44.41 15.50
C THR A 142 -11.46 43.45 15.84
N PHE A 143 -11.75 42.16 15.95
CA PHE A 143 -10.71 41.15 16.18
C PHE A 143 -9.73 41.03 15.00
N ILE A 144 -10.23 41.10 13.77
CA ILE A 144 -9.41 41.01 12.56
C ILE A 144 -8.46 42.21 12.46
N GLU A 145 -8.94 43.42 12.74
CA GLU A 145 -8.11 44.64 12.78
C GLU A 145 -7.02 44.52 13.85
N LEU A 146 -7.38 44.15 15.08
CA LEU A 146 -6.42 43.90 16.16
C LEU A 146 -5.34 42.90 15.75
N LEU A 147 -5.73 41.76 15.17
CA LEU A 147 -4.77 40.75 14.72
C LEU A 147 -3.86 41.28 13.61
N SER A 148 -4.41 42.05 12.67
CA SER A 148 -3.64 42.66 11.58
C SER A 148 -2.56 43.59 12.14
N ASP A 149 -2.94 44.48 13.04
CA ASP A 149 -2.03 45.45 13.67
C ASP A 149 -0.97 44.75 14.51
N LEU A 150 -1.37 43.76 15.31
CA LEU A 150 -0.45 42.94 16.12
C LEU A 150 0.59 42.23 15.25
N LEU A 151 0.17 41.62 14.14
CA LEU A 151 1.08 40.93 13.22
C LEU A 151 2.05 41.90 12.52
N LEU A 152 1.57 43.10 12.14
CA LEU A 152 2.41 44.13 11.52
C LEU A 152 3.43 44.70 12.52
N GLN A 153 3.06 44.90 13.78
CA GLN A 153 4.01 45.32 14.82
C GLN A 153 5.06 44.25 15.11
N MET A 154 4.68 42.98 15.12
CA MET A 154 5.61 41.86 15.33
C MET A 154 6.51 41.59 14.13
N ALA A 155 6.03 41.84 12.92
CA ALA A 155 6.77 41.65 11.69
C ALA A 155 6.49 42.78 10.68
N PRO A 156 7.10 43.97 10.86
CA PRO A 156 6.86 45.14 10.01
C PRO A 156 7.18 44.89 8.54
N THR A 157 8.15 44.02 8.29
CA THR A 157 8.51 43.51 6.96
C THR A 157 8.34 41.98 6.91
N PRO A 158 7.10 41.48 6.67
CA PRO A 158 6.86 40.05 6.61
C PRO A 158 7.76 39.41 5.55
N GLY A 159 8.34 38.25 5.88
CA GLY A 159 9.14 37.51 4.90
C GLY A 159 8.25 36.93 3.78
N GLN A 160 8.84 36.31 2.78
CA GLN A 160 8.05 35.82 1.63
C GLN A 160 7.69 34.34 1.74
N ALA A 161 6.50 33.99 1.28
CA ALA A 161 6.07 32.65 0.96
C ALA A 161 5.64 32.62 -0.51
N VAL A 162 6.23 31.74 -1.31
CA VAL A 162 6.06 31.74 -2.77
C VAL A 162 5.40 30.43 -3.20
N ALA A 163 4.32 30.52 -3.98
CA ALA A 163 3.75 29.37 -4.67
C ALA A 163 4.74 28.88 -5.74
N ILE A 164 5.19 27.62 -5.63
CA ILE A 164 6.18 27.03 -6.54
C ILE A 164 5.59 25.98 -7.48
N ALA A 165 4.44 25.40 -7.14
CA ALA A 165 3.71 24.48 -7.99
C ALA A 165 2.21 24.44 -7.63
N GLN A 166 1.35 24.17 -8.60
CA GLN A 166 -0.09 23.97 -8.42
C GLN A 166 -0.44 22.49 -8.64
N ILE A 167 -1.32 21.94 -7.79
CA ILE A 167 -1.76 20.55 -7.83
C ILE A 167 -3.27 20.57 -8.06
N ALA A 168 -3.70 20.13 -9.25
CA ALA A 168 -5.07 20.34 -9.74
C ALA A 168 -5.53 21.80 -9.51
N ASP A 169 -6.80 22.04 -9.21
CA ASP A 169 -7.30 23.37 -8.83
C ASP A 169 -7.35 23.60 -7.31
N ASP A 170 -7.11 22.55 -6.53
CA ASP A 170 -7.39 22.52 -5.09
C ASP A 170 -6.20 22.93 -4.22
N PHE A 171 -4.97 22.63 -4.64
CA PHE A 171 -3.79 22.84 -3.78
C PHE A 171 -2.66 23.60 -4.45
N VAL A 172 -1.89 24.29 -3.63
CA VAL A 172 -0.64 24.95 -4.01
C VAL A 172 0.49 24.49 -3.11
N LEU A 173 1.62 24.13 -3.71
CA LEU A 173 2.86 23.88 -3.00
C LEU A 173 3.56 25.22 -2.80
N THR A 174 3.71 25.61 -1.54
CA THR A 174 4.32 26.89 -1.14
C THR A 174 5.68 26.66 -0.52
N ARG A 175 6.65 27.50 -0.87
CA ARG A 175 8.00 27.53 -0.30
C ARG A 175 8.19 28.79 0.54
N THR A 176 8.79 28.65 1.72
CA THR A 176 9.28 29.76 2.54
C THR A 176 10.60 29.38 3.22
N SER A 177 11.18 30.30 3.98
CA SER A 177 12.40 30.06 4.77
C SER A 177 12.16 30.44 6.23
N LEU A 178 12.59 29.62 7.16
CA LEU A 178 12.56 29.90 8.60
C LEU A 178 13.98 30.00 9.15
N VAL A 179 14.17 30.69 10.26
CA VAL A 179 15.45 30.68 10.97
C VAL A 179 15.78 29.27 11.47
N THR A 180 17.04 28.86 11.38
CA THR A 180 17.50 27.59 11.96
C THR A 180 17.25 27.63 13.47
N GLY A 181 16.59 26.59 14.01
CA GLY A 181 16.18 26.55 15.42
C GLY A 181 14.73 26.98 15.70
N PHE A 182 13.91 27.30 14.68
CA PHE A 182 12.46 27.56 14.85
C PHE A 182 11.70 26.41 15.55
N GLY A 183 12.28 25.21 15.63
CA GLY A 183 11.66 24.06 16.28
C GLY A 183 10.45 23.56 15.50
N LYS A 184 9.57 22.78 16.12
CA LYS A 184 8.34 22.25 15.49
C LYS A 184 7.40 23.39 15.04
N ILE A 185 6.59 23.19 14.00
CA ILE A 185 5.47 24.09 13.71
C ILE A 185 4.22 23.43 14.31
N ASP A 186 3.60 24.09 15.27
CA ASP A 186 2.42 23.59 15.97
C ASP A 186 1.12 24.05 15.31
N ALA A 187 1.13 25.23 14.70
CA ALA A 187 -0.03 25.75 13.97
C ALA A 187 0.37 26.57 12.73
N ILE A 188 -0.49 26.49 11.72
CA ILE A 188 -0.36 27.19 10.44
C ILE A 188 -1.69 27.88 10.16
N TYR A 189 -1.65 29.17 9.86
CA TYR A 189 -2.82 29.94 9.48
C TYR A 189 -2.57 30.74 8.20
N THR A 190 -3.58 30.86 7.36
CA THR A 190 -3.69 31.97 6.43
C THR A 190 -4.48 33.09 7.08
N PHE A 191 -4.17 34.35 6.77
CA PHE A 191 -4.83 35.52 7.32
C PHE A 191 -5.03 36.57 6.23
N GLY A 192 -6.19 37.22 6.25
CA GLY A 192 -6.57 38.28 5.32
C GLY A 192 -7.87 38.94 5.80
N ARG A 193 -8.59 39.63 4.90
CA ARG A 193 -9.80 40.41 5.25
C ARG A 193 -10.92 39.62 5.94
N ASN A 194 -11.03 38.33 5.66
CA ASN A 194 -12.04 37.45 6.27
C ASN A 194 -11.56 36.80 7.59
N GLY A 195 -10.39 37.21 8.09
CA GLY A 195 -9.78 36.73 9.31
C GLY A 195 -8.93 35.46 9.16
N PRO A 196 -8.49 34.87 10.29
CA PRO A 196 -7.58 33.74 10.29
C PRO A 196 -8.27 32.42 9.93
N THR A 197 -7.69 31.70 8.97
CA THR A 197 -8.12 30.36 8.55
C THR A 197 -7.04 29.33 8.84
N ARG A 198 -7.38 28.28 9.59
CA ARG A 198 -6.42 27.23 9.96
C ARG A 198 -6.10 26.33 8.77
N ILE A 199 -4.81 26.10 8.55
CA ILE A 199 -4.29 25.20 7.53
C ILE A 199 -3.81 23.91 8.20
N HIS A 200 -4.33 22.79 7.73
CA HIS A 200 -3.81 21.47 8.05
C HIS A 200 -2.83 21.10 6.94
N ALA A 201 -1.54 21.33 7.17
CA ALA A 201 -0.46 20.96 6.26
C ALA A 201 0.66 20.31 7.06
N LEU A 202 1.33 19.33 6.46
CA LEU A 202 2.52 18.71 7.05
C LEU A 202 3.76 19.45 6.51
N PRO A 203 4.52 20.17 7.36
CA PRO A 203 5.69 20.90 6.89
C PRO A 203 6.82 19.96 6.47
N HIS A 204 7.28 20.09 5.22
CA HIS A 204 8.52 19.45 4.77
C HIS A 204 9.69 20.41 4.89
N ARG A 205 10.73 20.02 5.62
CA ARG A 205 11.89 20.88 5.88
C ARG A 205 13.14 20.37 5.20
N ILE A 206 13.88 21.29 4.59
CA ILE A 206 15.20 21.05 4.03
C ILE A 206 16.17 22.01 4.72
N ARG A 207 17.09 21.47 5.53
CA ARG A 207 18.13 22.26 6.21
C ARG A 207 19.10 22.82 5.18
N SER A 208 19.23 24.14 5.09
CA SER A 208 20.24 24.78 4.25
C SER A 208 21.49 25.08 5.10
N GLY A 209 22.58 24.35 4.86
CA GLY A 209 23.80 24.46 5.66
C GLY A 209 24.59 25.77 5.51
N LYS A 210 24.20 26.69 4.61
CA LYS A 210 25.00 27.89 4.28
C LYS A 210 24.49 29.22 4.86
N ASP A 211 23.18 29.34 5.15
CA ASP A 211 22.56 30.65 5.42
C ASP A 211 21.85 30.76 6.79
N GLY A 212 21.99 29.74 7.65
CA GLY A 212 21.30 29.71 8.96
C GLY A 212 19.76 29.74 8.85
N ARG A 213 19.23 29.27 7.71
CA ARG A 213 17.79 29.20 7.43
C ARG A 213 17.38 27.83 6.90
N ASP A 214 16.28 27.31 7.41
CA ASP A 214 15.65 26.10 6.89
C ASP A 214 14.65 26.47 5.79
N VAL A 215 14.68 25.75 4.67
CA VAL A 215 13.64 25.87 3.64
C VAL A 215 12.45 25.02 4.05
N VAL A 216 11.26 25.61 4.10
CA VAL A 216 10.02 24.93 4.49
C VAL A 216 9.06 24.91 3.32
N HIS A 217 8.50 23.75 3.03
CA HIS A 217 7.46 23.55 2.03
C HIS A 217 6.15 23.14 2.68
N LEU A 218 5.05 23.68 2.17
CA LEU A 218 3.70 23.46 2.69
C LEU A 218 2.75 23.23 1.53
N LEU A 219 1.90 22.21 1.65
CA LEU A 219 0.78 22.01 0.74
C LEU A 219 -0.46 22.71 1.31
N ILE A 220 -0.87 23.81 0.66
CA ILE A 220 -1.95 24.67 1.14
C ILE A 220 -3.16 24.51 0.21
N ASP A 221 -4.34 24.33 0.82
CA ASP A 221 -5.62 24.37 0.13
C ASP A 221 -5.88 25.78 -0.41
N ARG A 222 -6.06 25.89 -1.72
CA ARG A 222 -6.21 27.15 -2.44
C ARG A 222 -7.47 27.90 -2.01
N ALA A 223 -8.55 27.20 -1.66
CA ALA A 223 -9.78 27.82 -1.18
C ALA A 223 -9.60 28.51 0.19
N LYS A 224 -8.54 28.14 0.93
CA LYS A 224 -8.18 28.76 2.21
C LYS A 224 -7.19 29.92 2.06
N ILE A 225 -6.80 30.29 0.85
CA ILE A 225 -5.91 31.43 0.60
C ILE A 225 -6.77 32.67 0.34
N PRO A 226 -6.66 33.73 1.17
CA PRO A 226 -7.36 34.99 0.93
C PRO A 226 -7.00 35.63 -0.41
N ALA A 227 -7.96 36.35 -1.00
CA ALA A 227 -7.78 36.98 -2.31
C ALA A 227 -6.82 38.20 -2.27
N ASP A 228 -6.91 39.00 -1.22
CA ASP A 228 -6.18 40.27 -1.09
C ASP A 228 -5.10 40.17 -0.01
N ASP A 229 -3.85 40.42 -0.40
CA ASP A 229 -2.64 40.44 0.44
C ASP A 229 -2.56 39.34 1.51
N PRO A 230 -2.62 38.05 1.12
CA PRO A 230 -2.68 36.95 2.08
C PRO A 230 -1.39 36.84 2.90
N LEU A 231 -1.54 36.76 4.22
CA LEU A 231 -0.46 36.39 5.13
C LEU A 231 -0.53 34.89 5.47
N LEU A 232 0.63 34.27 5.61
CA LEU A 232 0.85 32.93 6.11
C LEU A 232 1.58 33.03 7.46
N ILE A 233 0.97 32.48 8.50
CA ILE A 233 1.43 32.59 9.88
C ILE A 233 1.81 31.21 10.37
N LEU A 234 3.03 31.08 10.87
CA LEU A 234 3.59 29.85 11.40
C LEU A 234 3.91 30.06 12.88
N ILE A 235 3.33 29.22 13.74
CA ILE A 235 3.47 29.30 15.19
C ILE A 235 4.13 28.01 15.69
N GLY A 236 5.16 28.15 16.51
CA GLY A 236 5.85 27.03 17.16
C GLY A 236 6.60 27.48 18.42
N PRO A 237 7.27 26.55 19.14
CA PRO A 237 7.99 26.87 20.36
C PRO A 237 9.21 27.76 20.11
N GLY A 238 9.76 27.74 18.88
CA GLY A 238 10.84 28.65 18.48
C GLY A 238 10.36 30.01 17.98
N GLY A 239 9.06 30.29 18.00
CA GLY A 239 8.52 31.64 17.81
C GLY A 239 7.37 31.75 16.79
N LEU A 240 7.13 33.00 16.36
CA LEU A 240 6.15 33.37 15.35
C LEU A 240 6.86 33.74 14.05
N SER A 241 6.37 33.24 12.92
CA SER A 241 6.82 33.69 11.61
C SER A 241 5.65 34.15 10.74
N VAL A 242 5.67 35.42 10.34
CA VAL A 242 4.69 36.03 9.44
C VAL A 242 5.29 36.12 8.04
N ARG A 243 4.57 35.59 7.05
CA ARG A 243 5.00 35.56 5.65
C ARG A 243 3.93 36.13 4.73
N ARG A 244 4.29 37.05 3.86
CA ARG A 244 3.41 37.48 2.76
C ARG A 244 3.40 36.41 1.68
N LEU A 245 2.22 35.90 1.35
CA LEU A 245 2.05 34.87 0.33
C LEU A 245 1.91 35.56 -1.03
N ILE A 246 2.99 35.52 -1.81
CA ILE A 246 3.09 36.27 -3.07
C ILE A 246 2.27 35.54 -4.14
N LYS A 247 1.24 36.22 -4.67
CA LYS A 247 0.64 35.88 -5.96
C LYS A 247 1.73 36.09 -7.03
N GLN A 248 2.10 35.04 -7.75
CA GLN A 248 2.96 35.22 -8.92
C GLN A 248 2.12 35.86 -10.03
N ASP A 249 2.63 36.94 -10.63
CA ASP A 249 2.10 37.54 -11.86
C ASP A 249 2.29 36.60 -13.09
N ALA A 250 3.07 35.53 -12.94
CA ALA A 250 3.25 34.46 -13.92
C ALA A 250 2.53 33.17 -13.48
N ARG A 251 1.97 32.41 -14.43
CA ARG A 251 1.30 31.12 -14.17
C ARG A 251 2.21 30.20 -13.35
N VAL A 252 1.80 29.90 -12.11
CA VAL A 252 2.44 28.87 -11.28
C VAL A 252 2.44 27.55 -12.06
N PRO A 253 3.58 26.86 -12.21
CA PRO A 253 3.62 25.62 -12.99
C PRO A 253 2.79 24.53 -12.33
N SER A 254 2.26 23.60 -13.13
CA SER A 254 1.64 22.40 -12.56
C SER A 254 2.67 21.54 -11.81
N ILE A 255 2.19 20.71 -10.89
CA ILE A 255 3.05 19.82 -10.11
C ILE A 255 3.82 18.83 -10.99
N GLU A 256 3.26 18.41 -12.13
CA GLU A 256 3.96 17.55 -13.09
C GLU A 256 5.14 18.28 -13.72
N HIS A 257 4.94 19.54 -14.13
CA HIS A 257 6.02 20.36 -14.67
C HIS A 257 7.11 20.60 -13.62
N TRP A 258 6.70 20.92 -12.39
CA TRP A 258 7.63 21.08 -11.27
C TRP A 258 8.39 19.78 -10.96
N PHE A 259 7.72 18.64 -10.93
CA PHE A 259 8.35 17.32 -10.73
C PHE A 259 9.38 17.00 -11.81
N ARG A 260 9.11 17.33 -13.08
CA ARG A 260 10.08 17.12 -14.17
C ARG A 260 11.29 18.04 -14.05
N ALA A 261 11.09 19.28 -13.62
CA ALA A 261 12.16 20.28 -13.51
C ALA A 261 13.01 20.10 -12.23
N GLN A 262 12.38 19.84 -11.09
CA GLN A 262 12.98 19.93 -9.75
C GLN A 262 12.89 18.64 -8.93
N GLY A 263 12.02 17.69 -9.31
CA GLY A 263 11.77 16.48 -8.52
C GLY A 263 13.01 15.60 -8.29
N HIS A 264 14.04 15.76 -9.13
CA HIS A 264 15.34 15.11 -8.96
C HIS A 264 16.19 15.72 -7.83
N ALA A 265 16.27 17.05 -7.78
CA ALA A 265 17.06 17.75 -6.78
C ALA A 265 16.35 17.75 -5.42
N ALA A 266 15.02 17.78 -5.41
CA ALA A 266 14.17 17.82 -4.23
C ALA A 266 13.38 16.50 -4.05
N HIS A 267 14.08 15.36 -4.07
CA HIS A 267 13.44 14.03 -4.01
C HIS A 267 12.64 13.81 -2.72
N SER A 268 13.17 14.18 -1.56
CA SER A 268 12.46 14.06 -0.28
C SER A 268 11.17 14.90 -0.26
N LEU A 269 11.19 16.06 -0.92
CA LEU A 269 10.00 16.89 -1.07
C LEU A 269 8.98 16.25 -2.01
N ARG A 270 9.42 15.64 -3.11
CA ARG A 270 8.53 14.92 -4.02
C ARG A 270 7.79 13.80 -3.30
N GLU A 271 8.51 12.96 -2.55
CA GLU A 271 7.90 11.85 -1.80
C GLU A 271 6.94 12.36 -0.71
N HIS A 272 7.34 13.42 0.00
CA HIS A 272 6.47 14.10 0.97
C HIS A 272 5.16 14.59 0.32
N VAL A 273 5.25 15.26 -0.82
CA VAL A 273 4.07 15.77 -1.55
C VAL A 273 3.16 14.62 -1.99
N LEU A 274 3.71 13.52 -2.51
CA LEU A 274 2.92 12.35 -2.90
C LEU A 274 2.21 11.71 -1.70
N LYS A 275 2.89 11.58 -0.56
CA LYS A 275 2.31 11.06 0.68
C LYS A 275 1.21 11.97 1.22
N GLU A 276 1.43 13.27 1.20
CA GLU A 276 0.45 14.24 1.68
C GLU A 276 -0.80 14.26 0.80
N ILE A 277 -0.65 14.30 -0.54
CA ILE A 277 -1.75 14.19 -1.51
C ILE A 277 -2.57 12.92 -1.28
N ALA A 278 -1.90 11.78 -1.10
CA ALA A 278 -2.57 10.51 -0.89
C ALA A 278 -3.44 10.48 0.38
N GLY A 279 -3.08 11.28 1.39
CA GLY A 279 -3.86 11.41 2.62
C GLY A 279 -4.94 12.49 2.62
N ARG A 280 -5.11 13.27 1.53
CA ARG A 280 -6.07 14.39 1.51
C ARG A 280 -7.51 13.98 1.21
N SER A 281 -7.72 12.91 0.47
CA SER A 281 -9.06 12.46 0.06
C SER A 281 -9.05 10.96 -0.28
N GLU A 282 -10.24 10.38 -0.45
CA GLU A 282 -10.40 8.99 -0.89
C GLU A 282 -9.79 8.75 -2.29
N ALA A 283 -9.86 9.75 -3.18
CA ALA A 283 -9.24 9.70 -4.50
C ALA A 283 -7.72 10.02 -4.48
N GLY A 284 -7.18 10.50 -3.36
CA GLY A 284 -5.80 10.93 -3.20
C GLY A 284 -4.77 9.88 -3.62
N PRO A 285 -4.86 8.60 -3.19
CA PRO A 285 -3.91 7.56 -3.56
C PRO A 285 -3.86 7.30 -5.08
N ALA A 286 -5.02 7.32 -5.75
CA ALA A 286 -5.10 7.16 -7.20
C ALA A 286 -4.43 8.32 -7.94
N TYR A 287 -4.64 9.55 -7.46
CA TYR A 287 -4.01 10.73 -8.03
C TYR A 287 -2.49 10.76 -7.81
N ALA A 288 -2.02 10.36 -6.61
CA ALA A 288 -0.60 10.20 -6.33
C ALA A 288 0.05 9.12 -7.22
N LEU A 289 -0.67 8.03 -7.52
CA LEU A 289 -0.21 7.01 -8.46
C LEU A 289 -0.12 7.56 -9.89
N GLU A 290 -1.14 8.29 -10.35
CA GLU A 290 -1.16 8.93 -11.68
C GLU A 290 0.04 9.88 -11.87
N LEU A 291 0.32 10.72 -10.88
CA LEU A 291 1.45 11.66 -10.92
C LEU A 291 2.80 10.95 -11.07
N GLN A 292 2.96 9.80 -10.41
CA GLN A 292 4.17 8.99 -10.52
C GLN A 292 4.31 8.36 -11.92
N LEU A 293 3.21 7.88 -12.51
CA LEU A 293 3.20 7.29 -13.85
C LEU A 293 3.43 8.33 -14.95
N ARG A 294 2.88 9.55 -14.82
CA ARG A 294 2.98 10.63 -15.83
C ARG A 294 4.28 11.43 -15.75
N SER A 295 4.94 11.41 -14.60
CA SER A 295 6.18 12.16 -14.35
C SER A 295 7.17 11.32 -13.52
N PRO A 296 7.60 10.15 -14.00
CA PRO A 296 8.55 9.30 -13.28
C PRO A 296 9.91 10.00 -13.17
N LEU A 297 10.65 9.68 -12.11
CA LEU A 297 12.03 10.09 -11.97
C LEU A 297 12.89 9.30 -12.97
N ARG A 298 13.80 9.98 -13.68
CA ARG A 298 14.85 9.33 -14.47
C ARG A 298 15.64 8.32 -13.62
N PRO A 299 15.74 7.05 -14.05
CA PRO A 299 16.63 6.05 -13.44
C PRO A 299 18.06 6.56 -13.29
N ARG A 300 18.69 6.29 -12.15
CA ARG A 300 20.08 6.66 -11.85
C ARG A 300 20.78 5.44 -11.29
N ARG A 301 21.90 5.12 -11.91
CA ARG A 301 22.87 4.13 -11.45
C ARG A 301 24.19 4.82 -11.22
N PHE A 302 24.99 4.29 -10.31
CA PHE A 302 26.36 4.73 -10.11
C PHE A 302 27.27 3.86 -10.98
N VAL A 303 27.72 4.38 -12.12
CA VAL A 303 28.65 3.68 -13.00
C VAL A 303 29.89 4.54 -13.15
N SER A 304 31.04 3.94 -12.87
CA SER A 304 32.34 4.58 -12.98
C SER A 304 33.22 3.81 -13.98
N SER A 305 34.53 4.09 -13.99
CA SER A 305 35.51 3.34 -14.78
C SER A 305 35.56 1.86 -14.36
N HIS A 306 36.21 1.03 -15.18
CA HIS A 306 36.40 -0.40 -14.89
C HIS A 306 36.97 -0.68 -13.48
N THR A 307 37.80 0.23 -12.97
CA THR A 307 38.56 0.13 -11.72
C THR A 307 37.88 0.79 -10.53
N ALA A 308 36.71 1.39 -10.71
CA ALA A 308 36.02 2.11 -9.66
C ALA A 308 34.70 1.42 -9.25
N PRO A 309 34.18 1.71 -8.05
CA PRO A 309 32.92 1.14 -7.60
C PRO A 309 31.77 1.50 -8.53
N SER A 310 30.79 0.61 -8.64
CA SER A 310 29.57 0.84 -9.41
C SER A 310 28.40 0.12 -8.74
N ALA A 311 27.20 0.64 -8.85
CA ALA A 311 26.00 0.02 -8.29
C ALA A 311 24.73 0.45 -9.03
N GLU A 312 23.74 -0.43 -9.04
CA GLU A 312 22.41 -0.17 -9.58
C GLU A 312 21.36 -0.89 -8.75
N ILE A 313 20.24 -0.20 -8.48
CA ILE A 313 19.00 -0.86 -8.05
C ILE A 313 18.24 -1.24 -9.31
N VAL A 314 18.18 -2.54 -9.59
CA VAL A 314 17.53 -3.09 -10.79
C VAL A 314 16.01 -3.03 -10.61
N SER A 315 15.52 -3.40 -9.43
CA SER A 315 14.10 -3.35 -9.11
C SER A 315 13.88 -3.03 -7.63
N ALA A 316 12.76 -2.37 -7.34
CA ALA A 316 12.27 -2.14 -5.99
C ALA A 316 10.75 -2.24 -6.03
N LEU A 317 10.20 -3.33 -5.47
CA LEU A 317 8.78 -3.66 -5.50
C LEU A 317 8.19 -3.45 -4.11
N ALA A 318 7.55 -2.31 -3.90
CA ALA A 318 6.85 -1.95 -2.67
C ALA A 318 5.56 -2.77 -2.52
N THR A 319 5.50 -3.55 -1.44
CA THR A 319 4.40 -4.44 -1.04
C THR A 319 4.00 -4.15 0.41
N SER A 320 2.85 -4.66 0.87
CA SER A 320 2.44 -4.47 2.28
C SER A 320 3.44 -5.09 3.28
N ALA A 321 4.19 -6.10 2.86
CA ALA A 321 5.22 -6.78 3.65
C ALA A 321 6.58 -6.07 3.67
N GLY A 322 6.74 -4.98 2.90
CA GLY A 322 8.00 -4.28 2.68
C GLY A 322 8.33 -4.12 1.20
N THR A 323 9.50 -3.58 0.89
CA THR A 323 9.96 -3.40 -0.50
C THR A 323 10.96 -4.50 -0.86
N LEU A 324 10.62 -5.35 -1.83
CA LEU A 324 11.57 -6.30 -2.42
C LEU A 324 12.53 -5.52 -3.32
N VAL A 325 13.78 -5.40 -2.89
CA VAL A 325 14.83 -4.67 -3.60
C VAL A 325 15.79 -5.67 -4.20
N THR A 326 16.07 -5.53 -5.50
CA THR A 326 17.17 -6.26 -6.16
C THR A 326 18.07 -5.30 -6.91
N GLY A 327 19.35 -5.65 -6.94
CA GLY A 327 20.37 -4.81 -7.55
C GLY A 327 21.68 -5.54 -7.72
N TRP A 328 22.70 -4.77 -8.07
CA TRP A 328 24.07 -5.26 -8.11
C TRP A 328 25.03 -4.14 -7.73
N TYR A 329 26.20 -4.52 -7.23
CA TYR A 329 27.33 -3.61 -7.06
C TYR A 329 28.65 -4.27 -7.51
N ARG A 330 29.61 -3.43 -7.89
CA ARG A 330 31.00 -3.79 -8.18
C ARG A 330 31.89 -3.04 -7.21
N ASP A 331 32.84 -3.76 -6.63
CA ASP A 331 33.80 -3.18 -5.69
C ASP A 331 35.23 -3.68 -5.93
N PRO A 332 35.85 -3.31 -7.06
CA PRO A 332 37.18 -3.81 -7.42
C PRO A 332 38.30 -3.33 -6.48
N VAL A 333 38.06 -2.28 -5.70
CA VAL A 333 39.06 -1.61 -4.83
C VAL A 333 38.62 -1.56 -3.37
N SER A 334 37.65 -2.39 -2.96
CA SER A 334 37.20 -2.50 -1.56
C SER A 334 36.71 -1.19 -0.91
N LEU A 335 36.01 -0.34 -1.67
CA LEU A 335 35.43 0.94 -1.23
C LEU A 335 33.94 0.86 -0.89
N PHE A 336 33.24 -0.22 -1.22
CA PHE A 336 31.83 -0.40 -0.86
C PHE A 336 31.69 -0.43 0.66
N ALA A 337 30.76 0.37 1.19
CA ALA A 337 30.41 0.36 2.61
C ALA A 337 28.96 -0.03 2.86
N GLY A 338 28.06 0.18 1.90
CA GLY A 338 26.68 -0.26 2.04
C GLY A 338 25.69 0.27 1.02
N ILE A 339 24.46 -0.25 1.10
CA ILE A 339 23.26 0.27 0.43
C ILE A 339 22.29 0.75 1.48
N GLU A 340 21.81 1.98 1.33
CA GLU A 340 20.83 2.62 2.21
C GLU A 340 19.54 2.91 1.42
N VAL A 341 18.38 2.92 2.09
CA VAL A 341 17.09 3.37 1.53
C VAL A 341 16.57 4.55 2.35
N ASP A 342 15.99 5.55 1.69
CA ASP A 342 15.39 6.68 2.42
C ASP A 342 14.16 6.20 3.21
N GLY A 343 14.17 6.42 4.52
CA GLY A 343 13.06 6.09 5.42
C GLY A 343 11.99 7.19 5.49
N SER A 344 10.82 6.88 6.08
CA SER A 344 9.70 7.82 6.20
C SER A 344 9.92 8.97 7.20
N GLU A 345 10.93 8.86 8.07
CA GLU A 345 11.24 9.83 9.14
C GLU A 345 12.65 10.47 9.03
N GLY A 346 13.26 10.40 7.85
CA GLY A 346 14.39 11.27 7.48
C GLY A 346 15.79 10.70 7.65
N GLU A 347 16.01 9.67 8.47
CA GLU A 347 17.28 8.94 8.48
C GLU A 347 17.23 7.77 7.48
N PRO A 348 18.23 7.63 6.59
CA PRO A 348 18.35 6.47 5.71
C PRO A 348 18.49 5.18 6.51
N LEU A 349 17.74 4.15 6.13
CA LEU A 349 17.85 2.82 6.67
C LEU A 349 18.98 2.06 5.94
N ASP A 350 19.97 1.58 6.70
CA ASP A 350 21.05 0.75 6.15
C ASP A 350 20.58 -0.69 5.93
N LEU A 351 20.62 -1.15 4.68
CA LEU A 351 20.19 -2.50 4.27
C LEU A 351 21.34 -3.50 4.22
N THR A 352 22.58 -3.06 4.46
CA THR A 352 23.79 -3.81 4.10
C THR A 352 23.92 -5.16 4.80
N LYS A 353 23.44 -5.26 6.04
CA LYS A 353 23.54 -6.48 6.85
C LYS A 353 22.57 -7.57 6.39
N ASP A 354 21.49 -7.19 5.72
CA ASP A 354 20.40 -8.07 5.33
C ASP A 354 20.45 -8.43 3.83
N LEU A 355 21.50 -8.00 3.13
CA LEU A 355 21.68 -8.31 1.71
C LEU A 355 21.98 -9.81 1.53
N PHE A 356 21.07 -10.51 0.85
CA PHE A 356 21.42 -11.77 0.22
C PHE A 356 22.23 -11.48 -1.04
N THR A 357 23.44 -12.03 -1.16
CA THR A 357 24.34 -11.75 -2.28
C THR A 357 24.65 -12.98 -3.13
N PHE A 358 24.87 -12.77 -4.41
CA PHE A 358 25.16 -13.84 -5.38
C PHE A 358 25.97 -13.30 -6.58
N PRO A 359 26.78 -14.12 -7.26
CA PRO A 359 27.56 -13.67 -8.40
C PRO A 359 26.65 -13.34 -9.60
N VAL A 360 26.91 -12.23 -10.28
CA VAL A 360 26.24 -11.83 -11.53
C VAL A 360 27.21 -11.25 -12.52
N GLU A 361 26.83 -11.25 -13.80
CA GLU A 361 27.54 -10.51 -14.86
C GLU A 361 26.72 -9.31 -15.31
N VAL A 362 27.38 -8.16 -15.44
CA VAL A 362 26.75 -6.90 -15.87
C VAL A 362 27.42 -6.38 -17.13
N ALA A 363 26.70 -5.54 -17.88
CA ALA A 363 27.26 -4.89 -19.07
C ALA A 363 28.44 -3.99 -18.68
N GLY A 364 29.57 -4.17 -19.36
CA GLY A 364 30.74 -3.32 -19.21
C GLY A 364 30.60 -1.98 -19.94
N PRO A 365 31.58 -1.07 -19.77
CA PRO A 365 31.63 0.25 -20.42
C PRO A 365 31.66 0.19 -21.94
N THR A 366 32.19 -0.90 -22.50
CA THR A 366 32.29 -1.13 -23.94
C THR A 366 31.18 -2.06 -24.39
N LYS A 367 30.52 -1.76 -25.52
CA LYS A 367 29.46 -2.61 -26.07
C LYS A 367 30.00 -4.03 -26.30
N GLY A 368 29.35 -5.02 -25.68
CA GLY A 368 29.71 -6.44 -25.78
C GLY A 368 30.61 -6.97 -24.65
N THR A 369 31.15 -6.12 -23.76
CA THR A 369 31.91 -6.61 -22.60
C THR A 369 30.98 -6.95 -21.43
N ARG A 370 31.34 -7.99 -20.67
CA ARG A 370 30.70 -8.40 -19.42
C ARG A 370 31.69 -8.24 -18.27
N LEU A 371 31.22 -7.76 -17.13
CA LEU A 371 32.02 -7.61 -15.92
C LEU A 371 31.36 -8.39 -14.79
N GLY A 372 32.17 -9.10 -14.01
CA GLY A 372 31.73 -9.68 -12.75
C GLY A 372 31.28 -8.60 -11.78
N ALA A 373 30.17 -8.86 -11.10
CA ALA A 373 29.59 -8.04 -10.06
C ALA A 373 28.94 -8.92 -8.99
N THR A 374 28.62 -8.30 -7.85
CA THR A 374 27.84 -8.92 -6.78
C THR A 374 26.39 -8.48 -6.93
N GLY A 375 25.52 -9.40 -7.33
CA GLY A 375 24.08 -9.23 -7.27
C GLY A 375 23.61 -9.31 -5.82
N PHE A 376 22.52 -8.61 -5.52
CA PHE A 376 21.90 -8.69 -4.20
C PHE A 376 20.38 -8.63 -4.25
N ALA A 377 19.75 -9.17 -3.21
CA ALA A 377 18.33 -9.05 -2.93
C ALA A 377 18.08 -8.84 -1.43
N VAL A 378 17.08 -8.04 -1.09
CA VAL A 378 16.66 -7.79 0.30
C VAL A 378 15.19 -7.38 0.33
N LEU A 379 14.47 -7.78 1.38
CA LEU A 379 13.14 -7.25 1.67
C LEU A 379 13.32 -6.10 2.68
N ALA A 380 13.37 -4.87 2.18
CA ALA A 380 13.55 -3.69 3.00
C ALA A 380 12.27 -3.42 3.81
N PRO A 381 12.34 -3.20 5.14
CA PRO A 381 11.19 -2.93 6.01
C PRO A 381 10.70 -1.49 5.85
N THR A 382 10.38 -1.13 4.61
CA THR A 382 9.84 0.16 4.22
C THR A 382 8.33 0.00 4.10
N GLY A 383 7.57 0.65 4.97
CA GLY A 383 6.12 0.51 4.99
C GLY A 383 5.46 1.10 3.74
N THR A 384 4.33 0.51 3.31
CA THR A 384 3.40 1.18 2.41
C THR A 384 2.68 2.27 3.19
N GLY A 385 3.12 3.52 3.04
CA GLY A 385 2.33 4.67 3.51
C GLY A 385 0.98 4.76 2.78
N ALA A 386 0.23 5.83 3.01
CA ALA A 386 -1.05 6.09 2.33
C ALA A 386 -0.95 6.08 0.78
N ALA A 387 0.25 6.27 0.22
CA ALA A 387 0.54 6.10 -1.20
C ALA A 387 1.61 5.04 -1.42
N GLN A 388 1.40 4.22 -2.45
CA GLN A 388 2.44 3.35 -2.99
C GLN A 388 3.55 4.21 -3.63
N ASN A 389 4.80 4.00 -3.19
CA ASN A 389 5.96 4.64 -3.81
C ASN A 389 6.47 3.75 -4.95
N LEU A 390 6.29 4.18 -6.20
CA LEU A 390 6.74 3.42 -7.37
C LEU A 390 8.26 3.46 -7.58
N GLN A 391 8.96 4.42 -6.94
CA GLN A 391 10.38 4.65 -7.11
C GLN A 391 11.02 5.06 -5.75
N PRO A 392 11.16 4.13 -4.78
CA PRO A 392 11.87 4.42 -3.53
C PRO A 392 13.32 4.83 -3.80
N ARG A 393 13.88 5.68 -2.93
CA ARG A 393 15.23 6.24 -3.07
C ARG A 393 16.25 5.40 -2.33
N PHE A 394 17.38 5.17 -2.99
CA PHE A 394 18.48 4.42 -2.42
C PHE A 394 19.78 5.21 -2.55
N HIS A 395 20.75 4.87 -1.71
CA HIS A 395 22.08 5.45 -1.75
C HIS A 395 23.13 4.36 -1.65
N LEU A 396 24.14 4.45 -2.50
CA LEU A 396 25.40 3.72 -2.31
C LEU A 396 26.26 4.52 -1.34
N ARG A 397 26.68 3.90 -0.23
CA ARG A 397 27.64 4.45 0.72
C ARG A 397 29.02 3.85 0.46
N LEU A 398 30.03 4.72 0.33
CA LEU A 398 31.43 4.33 0.22
C LEU A 398 32.14 4.48 1.57
N LYS A 399 33.27 3.78 1.75
CA LYS A 399 34.08 3.84 2.99
C LYS A 399 34.64 5.23 3.29
N SER A 400 34.72 6.11 2.29
CA SER A 400 35.07 7.53 2.46
C SER A 400 33.99 8.36 3.14
N GLY A 401 32.79 7.80 3.34
CA GLY A 401 31.60 8.53 3.78
C GLY A 401 30.81 9.17 2.64
N ALA A 402 31.29 9.10 1.40
CA ALA A 402 30.55 9.58 0.23
C ALA A 402 29.26 8.78 0.01
N ARG A 403 28.17 9.49 -0.29
CA ARG A 403 26.85 8.92 -0.64
C ARG A 403 26.51 9.24 -2.09
N HIS A 404 26.11 8.23 -2.85
CA HIS A 404 25.71 8.37 -4.24
C HIS A 404 24.26 7.90 -4.43
N SER A 405 23.41 8.79 -4.93
CA SER A 405 21.99 8.50 -5.14
C SER A 405 21.78 7.47 -6.25
N LEU A 406 20.96 6.48 -5.96
CA LEU A 406 20.47 5.44 -6.87
C LEU A 406 18.95 5.55 -6.99
N VAL A 407 18.46 5.40 -8.22
CA VAL A 407 17.05 5.57 -8.57
C VAL A 407 16.65 4.40 -9.47
N PRO A 408 15.88 3.42 -8.99
CA PRO A 408 15.35 2.35 -9.84
C PRO A 408 14.38 2.89 -10.89
N ARG A 409 14.08 2.04 -11.88
CA ARG A 409 12.92 2.24 -12.76
C ARG A 409 11.63 2.19 -11.93
N PRO A 410 10.54 2.87 -12.36
CA PRO A 410 9.24 2.71 -11.72
C PRO A 410 8.85 1.25 -11.68
N GLN A 411 8.41 0.77 -10.52
CA GLN A 411 7.78 -0.53 -10.43
C GLN A 411 6.46 -0.53 -11.24
N PRO A 412 6.03 -1.69 -11.76
CA PRO A 412 4.72 -1.82 -12.37
C PRO A 412 3.59 -1.45 -11.40
N ALA A 413 2.60 -0.70 -11.88
CA ALA A 413 1.39 -0.39 -11.10
C ALA A 413 0.40 -1.57 -11.09
N ASP A 414 0.47 -2.45 -12.08
CA ASP A 414 -0.32 -3.68 -12.13
C ASP A 414 0.35 -4.78 -11.29
N PRO A 415 -0.33 -5.36 -10.28
CA PRO A 415 0.23 -6.39 -9.42
C PRO A 415 0.64 -7.66 -10.16
N ALA A 416 0.02 -7.99 -11.30
CA ALA A 416 0.40 -9.18 -12.05
C ALA A 416 1.76 -8.99 -12.72
N GLU A 417 2.02 -7.81 -13.29
CA GLU A 417 3.35 -7.42 -13.79
C GLU A 417 4.38 -7.34 -12.67
N ALA A 418 4.04 -6.73 -11.52
CA ALA A 418 4.93 -6.67 -10.37
C ALA A 418 5.27 -8.07 -9.81
N ARG A 419 4.29 -8.98 -9.73
CA ARG A 419 4.50 -10.39 -9.36
C ARG A 419 5.41 -11.10 -10.36
N ALA A 420 5.20 -10.90 -11.66
CA ALA A 420 6.07 -11.48 -12.69
C ALA A 420 7.51 -10.97 -12.56
N MET A 421 7.70 -9.70 -12.19
CA MET A 421 9.02 -9.14 -11.89
C MET A 421 9.64 -9.76 -10.63
N ALA A 422 8.86 -9.95 -9.56
CA ALA A 422 9.31 -10.61 -8.33
C ALA A 422 9.76 -12.06 -8.58
N LEU A 423 9.07 -12.80 -9.46
CA LEU A 423 9.41 -14.17 -9.85
C LEU A 423 10.68 -14.26 -10.73
N ARG A 424 11.20 -13.13 -11.21
CA ARG A 424 12.45 -13.03 -11.98
C ARG A 424 13.53 -12.24 -11.23
N ALA A 425 13.29 -11.92 -9.96
CA ALA A 425 14.12 -11.02 -9.17
C ALA A 425 15.53 -11.59 -8.90
N ILE A 426 15.64 -12.91 -8.74
CA ILE A 426 16.87 -13.64 -8.48
C ILE A 426 16.96 -14.82 -9.46
N PRO A 427 18.12 -15.09 -10.07
CA PRO A 427 18.29 -16.29 -10.90
C PRO A 427 18.01 -17.56 -10.08
N PRO A 428 17.20 -18.53 -10.58
CA PRO A 428 16.73 -19.67 -9.79
C PRO A 428 17.83 -20.52 -9.15
N GLN A 429 19.02 -20.62 -9.76
CA GLN A 429 20.15 -21.36 -9.23
C GLN A 429 20.74 -20.75 -7.94
N HIS A 430 20.48 -19.48 -7.66
CA HIS A 430 20.96 -18.77 -6.48
C HIS A 430 19.91 -18.71 -5.36
N VAL A 431 18.72 -19.28 -5.56
CA VAL A 431 17.68 -19.27 -4.53
C VAL A 431 17.77 -20.50 -3.64
N ASP A 432 17.99 -20.25 -2.36
CA ASP A 432 17.88 -21.22 -1.28
C ASP A 432 16.59 -21.01 -0.47
N ARG A 433 16.34 -21.89 0.50
CA ARG A 433 15.15 -21.83 1.36
C ARG A 433 15.08 -20.57 2.23
N SER A 434 16.23 -20.04 2.67
CA SER A 434 16.27 -18.85 3.53
C SER A 434 15.82 -17.63 2.74
N VAL A 435 16.41 -17.42 1.56
CA VAL A 435 16.08 -16.30 0.67
C VAL A 435 14.66 -16.38 0.17
N LEU A 436 14.22 -17.58 -0.25
CA LEU A 436 12.86 -17.79 -0.68
C LEU A 436 11.87 -17.40 0.43
N ARG A 437 12.12 -17.82 1.68
CA ARG A 437 11.22 -17.58 2.81
C ARG A 437 11.26 -16.13 3.32
N GLN A 438 12.44 -15.55 3.46
CA GLN A 438 12.65 -14.26 4.12
C GLN A 438 12.55 -13.07 3.16
N VAL A 439 12.93 -13.25 1.90
CA VAL A 439 13.03 -12.16 0.92
C VAL A 439 11.92 -12.23 -0.12
N LEU A 440 11.80 -13.36 -0.82
CA LEU A 440 10.91 -13.45 -1.99
C LEU A 440 9.46 -13.72 -1.62
N ARG A 441 9.21 -14.69 -0.73
CA ARG A 441 7.85 -15.17 -0.43
C ARG A 441 6.91 -14.09 0.11
N PRO A 442 7.30 -13.21 1.05
CA PRO A 442 6.39 -12.19 1.57
C PRO A 442 5.89 -11.26 0.45
N ALA A 443 6.80 -10.80 -0.41
CA ALA A 443 6.46 -9.94 -1.53
C ALA A 443 5.63 -10.66 -2.60
N ILE A 444 6.00 -11.90 -2.97
CA ILE A 444 5.25 -12.70 -3.96
C ILE A 444 3.83 -12.98 -3.45
N ALA A 445 3.68 -13.37 -2.18
CA ALA A 445 2.39 -13.67 -1.57
C ALA A 445 1.47 -12.44 -1.55
N ASP A 446 1.99 -11.28 -1.12
CA ASP A 446 1.23 -10.02 -1.12
C ASP A 446 0.78 -9.63 -2.53
N LEU A 447 1.71 -9.61 -3.49
CA LEU A 447 1.40 -9.28 -4.88
C LEU A 447 0.41 -10.27 -5.50
N HIS A 448 0.54 -11.56 -5.20
CA HIS A 448 -0.41 -12.57 -5.67
C HIS A 448 -1.79 -12.40 -5.04
N GLY A 449 -1.88 -12.08 -3.75
CA GLY A 449 -3.14 -11.72 -3.08
C GLY A 449 -3.79 -10.49 -3.70
N GLN A 450 -3.01 -9.46 -4.03
CA GLN A 450 -3.50 -8.27 -4.73
C GLN A 450 -4.00 -8.58 -6.15
N VAL A 451 -3.36 -9.49 -6.89
CA VAL A 451 -3.89 -9.94 -8.20
C VAL A 451 -5.25 -10.58 -7.99
N ARG A 452 -5.37 -11.49 -7.02
CA ARG A 452 -6.61 -12.23 -6.75
C ARG A 452 -7.76 -11.33 -6.30
N SER A 453 -7.50 -10.30 -5.51
CA SER A 453 -8.54 -9.37 -5.05
C SER A 453 -9.08 -8.45 -6.15
N ARG A 454 -8.34 -8.28 -7.25
CA ARG A 454 -8.71 -7.45 -8.40
C ARG A 454 -9.43 -8.19 -9.51
N ILE A 455 -9.59 -9.52 -9.40
CA ILE A 455 -10.36 -10.29 -10.36
C ILE A 455 -11.83 -10.08 -10.03
N GLY A 456 -12.54 -9.36 -10.91
CA GLY A 456 -13.97 -9.12 -10.77
C GLY A 456 -14.83 -10.32 -11.17
N HIS A 457 -16.05 -10.03 -11.61
CA HIS A 457 -17.07 -11.06 -11.83
C HIS A 457 -16.99 -11.61 -13.26
N PRO A 458 -17.08 -12.94 -13.44
CA PRO A 458 -17.07 -13.52 -14.76
C PRO A 458 -18.36 -13.19 -15.51
N THR A 459 -18.26 -13.11 -16.82
CA THR A 459 -19.39 -12.98 -17.73
C THR A 459 -19.81 -14.35 -18.24
N ILE A 460 -21.09 -14.72 -18.08
CA ILE A 460 -21.61 -16.02 -18.51
C ILE A 460 -22.37 -15.87 -19.83
N ARG A 461 -22.07 -16.76 -20.78
CA ARG A 461 -22.75 -16.89 -22.08
C ARG A 461 -23.19 -18.34 -22.26
N ARG A 462 -24.41 -18.54 -22.75
CA ARG A 462 -24.96 -19.86 -23.06
C ARG A 462 -25.17 -19.98 -24.55
N ILE A 463 -24.63 -21.04 -25.14
CA ILE A 463 -24.72 -21.33 -26.56
C ILE A 463 -25.48 -22.66 -26.69
N GLY A 464 -26.63 -22.61 -27.34
CA GLY A 464 -27.56 -23.75 -27.41
C GLY A 464 -28.55 -23.84 -26.25
N ALA A 465 -29.43 -24.84 -26.29
CA ALA A 465 -30.42 -25.09 -25.24
C ALA A 465 -29.77 -25.79 -24.03
N ALA A 466 -30.01 -25.30 -22.82
CA ALA A 466 -29.42 -25.88 -21.62
C ALA A 466 -29.78 -27.38 -21.46
N GLN A 467 -28.79 -28.19 -21.07
CA GLN A 467 -29.03 -29.60 -20.75
C GLN A 467 -29.95 -29.69 -19.54
N GLN A 468 -31.01 -30.49 -19.65
CA GLN A 468 -31.93 -30.70 -18.53
C GLN A 468 -31.31 -31.71 -17.55
N ARG A 469 -30.99 -31.26 -16.33
CA ARG A 469 -30.44 -32.09 -15.23
C ARG A 469 -29.20 -32.89 -15.65
N PRO A 470 -28.09 -32.25 -16.03
CA PRO A 470 -26.84 -32.95 -16.33
C PRO A 470 -26.41 -33.76 -15.09
N LYS A 471 -25.93 -34.99 -15.31
CA LYS A 471 -25.31 -35.81 -14.25
C LYS A 471 -23.87 -35.38 -14.00
N ALA A 472 -23.20 -34.89 -15.03
CA ALA A 472 -21.81 -34.45 -14.96
C ALA A 472 -21.62 -33.07 -15.59
N SER A 473 -20.70 -32.29 -15.04
CA SER A 473 -20.23 -31.05 -15.64
C SER A 473 -18.76 -31.23 -16.00
N VAL A 474 -18.43 -30.96 -17.26
CA VAL A 474 -17.04 -30.94 -17.73
C VAL A 474 -16.57 -29.50 -17.73
N ILE A 475 -15.58 -29.18 -16.90
CA ILE A 475 -15.02 -27.85 -16.74
C ILE A 475 -13.68 -27.81 -17.49
N ILE A 476 -13.58 -26.90 -18.46
CA ILE A 476 -12.42 -26.77 -19.34
C ILE A 476 -11.89 -25.33 -19.29
N PRO A 477 -10.83 -25.06 -18.52
CA PRO A 477 -10.12 -23.79 -18.58
C PRO A 477 -9.45 -23.58 -19.95
N LEU A 478 -9.57 -22.37 -20.49
CA LEU A 478 -8.96 -21.91 -21.74
C LEU A 478 -8.04 -20.72 -21.45
N TYR A 479 -6.82 -20.77 -21.97
CA TYR A 479 -5.91 -19.63 -21.90
C TYR A 479 -5.01 -19.58 -23.13
N ARG A 480 -5.16 -18.53 -23.95
CA ARG A 480 -4.38 -18.21 -25.17
C ARG A 480 -4.49 -19.21 -26.32
N ASN A 481 -4.25 -20.50 -26.08
CA ASN A 481 -4.28 -21.54 -27.10
C ASN A 481 -5.70 -22.13 -27.24
N LEU A 482 -6.28 -22.01 -28.43
CA LEU A 482 -7.63 -22.49 -28.75
C LEU A 482 -7.64 -23.62 -29.79
N GLU A 483 -6.46 -24.03 -30.28
CA GLU A 483 -6.33 -24.97 -31.40
C GLU A 483 -7.01 -26.32 -31.12
N PHE A 484 -6.94 -26.79 -29.87
CA PHE A 484 -7.46 -28.09 -29.47
C PHE A 484 -8.97 -28.15 -29.28
N LEU A 485 -9.62 -26.99 -29.16
CA LEU A 485 -11.06 -26.90 -28.87
C LEU A 485 -11.91 -27.65 -29.91
N ARG A 486 -11.53 -27.55 -31.19
CA ARG A 486 -12.24 -28.20 -32.30
C ARG A 486 -12.17 -29.73 -32.22
N PHE A 487 -11.01 -30.27 -31.84
CA PHE A 487 -10.81 -31.70 -31.72
C PHE A 487 -11.49 -32.25 -30.47
N GLN A 488 -11.40 -31.53 -29.35
CA GLN A 488 -12.02 -31.94 -28.09
C GLN A 488 -13.54 -31.97 -28.18
N ILE A 489 -14.17 -30.92 -28.72
CA ILE A 489 -15.62 -30.88 -28.89
C ILE A 489 -16.09 -31.97 -29.86
N ALA A 490 -15.36 -32.23 -30.94
CA ALA A 490 -15.70 -33.31 -31.87
C ALA A 490 -15.65 -34.69 -31.17
N ALA A 491 -14.63 -34.94 -30.35
CA ALA A 491 -14.51 -36.18 -29.59
C ALA A 491 -15.63 -36.32 -28.55
N PHE A 492 -15.99 -35.23 -27.86
CA PHE A 492 -17.11 -35.22 -26.91
C PHE A 492 -18.46 -35.41 -27.60
N ALA A 493 -18.65 -34.85 -28.80
CA ALA A 493 -19.88 -35.01 -29.58
C ALA A 493 -20.09 -36.45 -30.06
N ALA A 494 -19.00 -37.19 -30.29
CA ALA A 494 -19.01 -38.59 -30.67
C ALA A 494 -19.29 -39.54 -29.49
N ASP A 495 -19.36 -39.05 -28.25
CA ASP A 495 -19.67 -39.85 -27.06
C ASP A 495 -21.17 -39.75 -26.72
N PRO A 496 -21.97 -40.83 -26.93
CA PRO A 496 -23.40 -40.80 -26.71
C PRO A 496 -23.79 -40.54 -25.25
N TRP A 497 -23.00 -41.05 -24.30
CA TRP A 497 -23.30 -40.87 -22.88
C TRP A 497 -23.06 -39.42 -22.47
N LEU A 498 -21.92 -38.86 -22.87
CA LEU A 498 -21.57 -37.47 -22.58
C LEU A 498 -22.63 -36.53 -23.16
N ARG A 499 -23.00 -36.72 -24.44
CA ARG A 499 -24.04 -35.91 -25.11
C ARG A 499 -25.38 -35.92 -24.35
N ALA A 500 -25.75 -37.06 -23.77
CA ALA A 500 -27.03 -37.21 -23.09
C ALA A 500 -27.00 -36.79 -21.60
N ASN A 501 -25.83 -36.83 -20.95
CA ASN A 501 -25.75 -36.73 -19.49
C ASN A 501 -24.81 -35.63 -18.99
N ALA A 502 -24.03 -34.98 -19.84
CA ALA A 502 -23.05 -33.98 -19.42
C ALA A 502 -23.34 -32.58 -19.99
N GLU A 503 -22.93 -31.56 -19.25
CA GLU A 503 -22.80 -30.20 -19.76
C GLU A 503 -21.32 -29.84 -19.93
N LEU A 504 -21.03 -28.96 -20.89
CA LEU A 504 -19.67 -28.47 -21.17
C LEU A 504 -19.55 -27.00 -20.73
N ILE A 505 -18.58 -26.73 -19.87
CA ILE A 505 -18.32 -25.40 -19.30
C ILE A 505 -16.89 -24.99 -19.67
N TYR A 506 -16.77 -24.10 -20.64
CA TYR A 506 -15.49 -23.51 -21.03
C TYR A 506 -15.24 -22.24 -20.22
N VAL A 507 -14.10 -22.15 -19.53
CA VAL A 507 -13.73 -21.00 -18.71
C VAL A 507 -12.56 -20.27 -19.36
N LEU A 508 -12.83 -19.14 -20.00
CA LEU A 508 -11.83 -18.33 -20.70
C LEU A 508 -11.12 -17.39 -19.73
N ASP A 509 -9.84 -17.65 -19.50
CA ASP A 509 -8.93 -16.89 -18.64
C ASP A 509 -8.07 -15.86 -19.40
N SER A 510 -8.36 -15.68 -20.70
CA SER A 510 -7.84 -14.64 -21.59
C SER A 510 -9.00 -13.80 -22.17
N PRO A 511 -9.56 -12.86 -21.39
CA PRO A 511 -10.73 -12.06 -21.79
C PRO A 511 -10.60 -11.38 -23.16
N GLU A 512 -9.39 -11.04 -23.56
CA GLU A 512 -9.07 -10.46 -24.86
C GLU A 512 -9.48 -11.35 -26.06
N GLN A 513 -9.68 -12.66 -25.84
CA GLN A 513 -10.13 -13.62 -26.87
C GLN A 513 -11.62 -13.95 -26.80
N ALA A 514 -12.41 -13.26 -25.95
CA ALA A 514 -13.81 -13.63 -25.70
C ALA A 514 -14.67 -13.71 -26.97
N GLN A 515 -14.54 -12.74 -27.87
CA GLN A 515 -15.30 -12.70 -29.13
C GLN A 515 -14.91 -13.85 -30.07
N GLU A 516 -13.61 -14.18 -30.16
CA GLU A 516 -13.11 -15.28 -30.98
C GLU A 516 -13.62 -16.63 -30.47
N VAL A 517 -13.56 -16.85 -29.16
CA VAL A 517 -14.02 -18.10 -28.51
C VAL A 517 -15.53 -18.25 -28.63
N GLU A 518 -16.29 -17.18 -28.40
CA GLU A 518 -17.76 -17.20 -28.55
C GLU A 518 -18.17 -17.55 -29.98
N HIS A 519 -17.54 -16.93 -30.97
CA HIS A 519 -17.80 -17.23 -32.38
C HIS A 519 -17.46 -18.69 -32.72
N LEU A 520 -16.29 -19.17 -32.29
CA LEU A 520 -15.85 -20.55 -32.52
C LEU A 520 -16.80 -21.58 -31.89
N LEU A 521 -17.17 -21.37 -30.62
CA LEU A 521 -18.11 -22.24 -29.91
C LEU A 521 -19.52 -22.20 -30.54
N GLY A 522 -19.97 -21.05 -31.02
CA GLY A 522 -21.23 -20.90 -31.77
C GLY A 522 -21.23 -21.74 -33.05
N GLY A 523 -20.15 -21.69 -33.83
CA GLY A 523 -20.00 -22.52 -35.03
C GLY A 523 -19.96 -24.02 -34.71
N LEU A 524 -19.21 -24.42 -33.67
CA LEU A 524 -19.11 -25.81 -33.25
C LEU A 524 -20.44 -26.34 -32.71
N HIS A 525 -21.23 -25.51 -32.03
CA HIS A 525 -22.59 -25.85 -31.61
C HIS A 525 -23.48 -26.15 -32.82
N LEU A 526 -23.45 -25.35 -33.89
CA LEU A 526 -24.23 -25.59 -35.10
C LEU A 526 -23.86 -26.91 -35.81
N ILE A 527 -22.58 -27.30 -35.75
CA ILE A 527 -22.08 -28.52 -36.39
C ILE A 527 -22.43 -29.76 -35.57
N TYR A 528 -22.17 -29.73 -34.26
CA TYR A 528 -22.25 -30.92 -33.40
C TYR A 528 -23.52 -30.98 -32.55
N GLY A 529 -24.24 -29.88 -32.39
CA GLY A 529 -25.45 -29.78 -31.57
C GLY A 529 -25.20 -29.92 -30.06
N LEU A 530 -23.96 -29.76 -29.60
CA LEU A 530 -23.63 -29.75 -28.17
C LEU A 530 -23.84 -28.36 -27.59
N SER A 531 -24.60 -28.26 -26.50
CA SER A 531 -24.76 -27.01 -25.77
C SER A 531 -23.55 -26.75 -24.88
N VAL A 532 -23.11 -25.50 -24.85
CA VAL A 532 -21.92 -25.09 -24.09
C VAL A 532 -22.20 -23.83 -23.27
N VAL A 533 -21.59 -23.77 -22.10
CA VAL A 533 -21.52 -22.58 -21.26
C VAL A 533 -20.12 -22.00 -21.42
N LEU A 534 -20.04 -20.75 -21.86
CA LEU A 534 -18.79 -19.98 -21.88
C LEU A 534 -18.79 -19.02 -20.70
N VAL A 535 -17.78 -19.15 -19.84
CA VAL A 535 -17.51 -18.28 -18.71
C VAL A 535 -16.28 -17.45 -19.06
N VAL A 536 -16.42 -16.14 -19.19
CA VAL A 536 -15.32 -15.22 -19.51
C VAL A 536 -14.86 -14.53 -18.25
N MET A 537 -13.62 -14.78 -17.83
CA MET A 537 -12.99 -14.12 -16.70
C MET A 537 -12.66 -12.67 -17.05
N GLU A 538 -12.82 -11.72 -16.11
CA GLU A 538 -12.46 -10.31 -16.36
C GLU A 538 -10.94 -10.11 -16.46
N ARG A 539 -10.17 -10.97 -15.78
CA ARG A 539 -8.71 -11.00 -15.75
C ARG A 539 -8.23 -12.43 -15.56
N ASN A 540 -7.00 -12.70 -16.00
CA ASN A 540 -6.35 -13.99 -15.77
C ASN A 540 -6.25 -14.28 -14.26
N GLY A 541 -6.97 -15.32 -13.81
CA GLY A 541 -6.96 -15.84 -12.46
C GLY A 541 -6.12 -17.10 -12.28
N GLY A 542 -5.64 -17.69 -13.36
CA GLY A 542 -4.91 -18.95 -13.36
C GLY A 542 -5.82 -20.17 -13.29
N TYR A 543 -5.22 -21.34 -13.51
CA TYR A 543 -5.92 -22.62 -13.65
C TYR A 543 -6.83 -22.94 -12.45
N ALA A 544 -6.34 -22.79 -11.22
CA ALA A 544 -7.13 -23.06 -10.01
C ALA A 544 -8.41 -22.22 -9.94
N ARG A 545 -8.30 -20.90 -10.15
CA ARG A 545 -9.45 -20.00 -10.11
C ARG A 545 -10.40 -20.22 -11.28
N ALA A 546 -9.88 -20.44 -12.49
CA ALA A 546 -10.71 -20.76 -13.65
C ALA A 546 -11.57 -22.02 -13.40
N ASN A 547 -10.97 -23.08 -12.84
CA ASN A 547 -11.73 -24.27 -12.46
C ASN A 547 -12.77 -23.99 -11.36
N ASN A 548 -12.38 -23.30 -10.28
CA ASN A 548 -13.31 -22.96 -9.19
C ASN A 548 -14.52 -22.15 -9.70
N VAL A 549 -14.28 -21.19 -10.59
CA VAL A 549 -15.35 -20.38 -11.20
C VAL A 549 -16.21 -21.26 -12.13
N GLY A 550 -15.61 -22.15 -12.92
CA GLY A 550 -16.35 -23.12 -13.73
C GLY A 550 -17.24 -24.04 -12.90
N VAL A 551 -16.74 -24.54 -11.76
CA VAL A 551 -17.52 -25.35 -10.82
C VAL A 551 -18.65 -24.54 -10.19
N SER A 552 -18.47 -23.24 -9.94
CA SER A 552 -19.52 -22.40 -9.34
C SER A 552 -20.77 -22.26 -10.21
N VAL A 553 -20.64 -22.45 -11.52
CA VAL A 553 -21.77 -22.43 -12.48
C VAL A 553 -22.22 -23.81 -12.92
N ALA A 554 -21.53 -24.87 -12.50
CA ALA A 554 -21.87 -26.25 -12.78
C ALA A 554 -23.20 -26.66 -12.14
N GLN A 555 -23.89 -27.61 -12.75
CA GLN A 555 -25.17 -28.17 -12.32
C GLN A 555 -25.09 -29.68 -12.07
N GLY A 556 -24.09 -30.37 -12.62
CA GLY A 556 -23.88 -31.81 -12.45
C GLY A 556 -23.37 -32.20 -11.07
N ASP A 557 -23.76 -33.40 -10.63
CA ASP A 557 -23.31 -34.00 -9.37
C ASP A 557 -21.85 -34.51 -9.47
N VAL A 558 -21.41 -34.84 -10.67
CA VAL A 558 -20.02 -35.23 -10.98
C VAL A 558 -19.32 -34.08 -11.69
N LEU A 559 -18.11 -33.76 -11.24
CA LEU A 559 -17.25 -32.76 -11.86
C LEU A 559 -16.12 -33.48 -12.59
N ALA A 560 -15.92 -33.16 -13.86
CA ALA A 560 -14.73 -33.52 -14.63
C ALA A 560 -13.92 -32.25 -14.91
N LEU A 561 -12.77 -32.14 -14.26
CA LEU A 561 -11.83 -31.03 -14.42
C LEU A 561 -10.83 -31.47 -15.49
N VAL A 562 -10.87 -30.85 -16.67
CA VAL A 562 -10.21 -31.36 -17.86
C VAL A 562 -9.48 -30.24 -18.59
N ASN A 563 -8.21 -30.44 -18.95
CA ASN A 563 -7.49 -29.48 -19.78
C ASN A 563 -8.05 -29.42 -21.21
N SER A 564 -7.88 -28.27 -21.86
CA SER A 564 -8.38 -28.01 -23.22
C SER A 564 -7.77 -28.88 -24.33
N ASP A 565 -6.66 -29.55 -24.05
CA ASP A 565 -5.86 -30.39 -24.94
C ASP A 565 -5.93 -31.89 -24.58
N ILE A 566 -6.95 -32.27 -23.79
CA ILE A 566 -7.29 -33.66 -23.51
C ILE A 566 -8.28 -34.21 -24.54
N ILE A 567 -7.92 -35.33 -25.17
CA ILE A 567 -8.74 -36.01 -26.17
C ILE A 567 -8.93 -37.48 -25.74
N PRO A 568 -10.17 -37.97 -25.56
CA PRO A 568 -10.40 -39.37 -25.21
C PRO A 568 -10.03 -40.33 -26.34
N VAL A 569 -9.46 -41.49 -25.99
CA VAL A 569 -9.16 -42.56 -26.96
C VAL A 569 -10.45 -43.26 -27.43
N SER A 570 -11.42 -43.41 -26.53
CA SER A 570 -12.70 -44.07 -26.79
C SER A 570 -13.85 -43.37 -26.06
N SER A 571 -15.07 -43.57 -26.58
CA SER A 571 -16.31 -43.11 -25.92
C SER A 571 -16.56 -43.86 -24.61
N GLY A 572 -17.40 -43.30 -23.74
CA GLY A 572 -17.77 -43.87 -22.44
C GLY A 572 -16.76 -43.58 -21.32
N TRP A 573 -15.71 -42.80 -21.59
CA TRP A 573 -14.65 -42.50 -20.62
C TRP A 573 -15.21 -41.84 -19.35
N LEU A 574 -16.06 -40.83 -19.48
CA LEU A 574 -16.59 -40.09 -18.34
C LEU A 574 -17.63 -40.89 -17.56
N GLU A 575 -18.44 -41.70 -18.25
CA GLU A 575 -19.36 -42.65 -17.61
C GLU A 575 -18.59 -43.63 -16.72
N ALA A 576 -17.54 -44.24 -17.28
CA ALA A 576 -16.72 -45.20 -16.58
C ALA A 576 -16.02 -44.56 -15.37
N MET A 577 -15.46 -43.35 -15.51
CA MET A 577 -14.87 -42.61 -14.39
C MET A 577 -15.89 -42.29 -13.30
N ALA A 578 -17.06 -41.77 -13.68
CA ALA A 578 -18.15 -41.43 -12.75
C ALA A 578 -18.64 -42.66 -11.98
N ALA A 579 -18.75 -43.81 -12.65
CA ALA A 579 -19.15 -45.07 -12.01
C ALA A 579 -18.19 -45.50 -10.88
N ARG A 580 -16.89 -45.18 -10.98
CA ARG A 580 -15.90 -45.52 -9.94
C ARG A 580 -16.01 -44.68 -8.66
N LEU A 581 -16.64 -43.52 -8.72
CA LEU A 581 -16.93 -42.71 -7.52
C LEU A 581 -18.02 -43.36 -6.65
N ASN A 582 -18.93 -44.13 -7.25
CA ASN A 582 -20.11 -44.70 -6.61
C ASN A 582 -19.89 -46.12 -6.02
N GLY A 583 -18.80 -46.31 -5.26
CA GLY A 583 -18.40 -47.64 -4.77
C GLY A 583 -18.03 -47.73 -3.28
N ARG A 584 -17.99 -48.97 -2.75
CA ARG A 584 -17.64 -49.28 -1.35
C ARG A 584 -16.21 -48.88 -0.94
N ARG A 585 -15.34 -48.52 -1.90
CA ARG A 585 -13.92 -48.23 -1.67
C ARG A 585 -13.64 -46.81 -1.11
N ARG A 586 -14.68 -46.00 -0.85
CA ARG A 586 -14.59 -44.59 -0.40
C ARG A 586 -13.69 -43.76 -1.33
N ILE A 587 -13.85 -43.92 -2.64
CA ILE A 587 -13.08 -43.14 -3.64
C ILE A 587 -13.63 -41.71 -3.65
N GLY A 588 -12.73 -40.73 -3.52
CA GLY A 588 -13.06 -39.30 -3.55
C GLY A 588 -12.78 -38.68 -4.90
N ALA A 589 -11.70 -39.08 -5.57
CA ALA A 589 -11.40 -38.65 -6.94
C ALA A 589 -10.72 -39.75 -7.73
N VAL A 590 -10.83 -39.66 -9.06
CA VAL A 590 -10.20 -40.58 -10.00
C VAL A 590 -9.49 -39.84 -11.12
N GLY A 591 -8.39 -40.42 -11.61
CA GLY A 591 -7.63 -39.94 -12.77
C GLY A 591 -7.40 -41.08 -13.78
N PRO A 592 -7.45 -40.80 -15.08
CA PRO A 592 -7.27 -41.81 -16.13
C PRO A 592 -5.78 -42.03 -16.44
N LYS A 593 -5.47 -42.95 -17.34
CA LYS A 593 -4.16 -43.01 -17.99
C LYS A 593 -4.06 -41.89 -19.02
N LEU A 594 -3.07 -41.02 -18.87
CA LEU A 594 -2.75 -40.01 -19.87
C LEU A 594 -1.58 -40.47 -20.71
N LEU A 595 -1.74 -40.34 -22.02
CA LEU A 595 -0.73 -40.67 -23.02
C LEU A 595 -0.23 -39.39 -23.68
N PHE A 596 1.07 -39.33 -23.94
CA PHE A 596 1.64 -38.42 -24.93
C PHE A 596 1.18 -38.81 -26.34
N GLU A 597 1.34 -37.90 -27.29
CA GLU A 597 0.94 -38.13 -28.68
C GLU A 597 1.71 -39.27 -29.39
N ASP A 598 2.87 -39.67 -28.87
CA ASP A 598 3.63 -40.83 -29.35
C ASP A 598 3.16 -42.16 -28.73
N GLY A 599 2.14 -42.11 -27.87
CA GLY A 599 1.62 -43.26 -27.15
C GLY A 599 2.42 -43.65 -25.90
N SER A 600 3.48 -42.93 -25.54
CA SER A 600 4.14 -43.13 -24.25
C SER A 600 3.28 -42.59 -23.09
N ILE A 601 3.44 -43.17 -21.91
CA ILE A 601 2.68 -42.81 -20.72
C ILE A 601 3.14 -41.45 -20.21
N GLN A 602 2.19 -40.53 -20.01
CA GLN A 602 2.42 -39.26 -19.34
C GLN A 602 1.97 -39.30 -17.88
N HIS A 603 0.88 -40.02 -17.56
CA HIS A 603 0.34 -40.16 -16.22
C HIS A 603 -0.25 -41.54 -15.98
N ALA A 604 0.20 -42.20 -14.91
CA ALA A 604 -0.37 -43.44 -14.38
C ALA A 604 -0.66 -43.35 -12.87
N GLY A 605 -1.13 -42.18 -12.43
CA GLY A 605 -1.15 -41.75 -11.02
C GLY A 605 0.12 -41.01 -10.61
N MET A 606 0.05 -40.30 -9.47
CA MET A 606 1.17 -39.54 -8.90
C MET A 606 1.62 -40.08 -7.55
N TYR A 607 2.88 -39.83 -7.23
CA TYR A 607 3.46 -40.01 -5.90
C TYR A 607 4.31 -38.81 -5.50
N PHE A 608 4.61 -38.73 -4.21
CA PHE A 608 5.44 -37.67 -3.66
C PHE A 608 6.84 -38.18 -3.37
N SER A 609 7.85 -37.44 -3.82
CA SER A 609 9.26 -37.73 -3.55
C SER A 609 9.95 -36.48 -3.01
N GLN A 610 10.95 -36.65 -2.16
CA GLN A 610 11.76 -35.53 -1.71
C GLN A 610 12.95 -35.31 -2.65
N ASP A 611 13.26 -34.04 -2.92
CA ASP A 611 14.52 -33.67 -3.55
C ASP A 611 15.69 -33.68 -2.53
N HIS A 612 16.88 -33.31 -2.99
CA HIS A 612 18.08 -33.21 -2.15
C HIS A 612 18.00 -32.15 -1.04
N ARG A 613 17.07 -31.20 -1.14
CA ARG A 613 16.80 -30.17 -0.12
C ARG A 613 15.75 -30.64 0.88
N GLY A 614 15.03 -31.72 0.58
CA GLY A 614 13.93 -32.25 1.38
C GLY A 614 12.58 -31.62 1.03
N ASP A 615 12.49 -30.90 -0.08
CA ASP A 615 11.24 -30.35 -0.62
C ASP A 615 10.47 -31.44 -1.36
N TRP A 616 9.14 -31.44 -1.24
CA TRP A 616 8.28 -32.47 -1.81
C TRP A 616 7.89 -32.16 -3.26
N LEU A 617 8.23 -33.09 -4.14
CA LEU A 617 7.98 -33.04 -5.56
C LEU A 617 6.85 -33.99 -5.96
N ASN A 618 6.03 -33.53 -6.89
CA ASN A 618 5.05 -34.37 -7.57
C ASN A 618 5.73 -35.18 -8.68
N GLN A 619 5.59 -36.50 -8.64
CA GLN A 619 6.13 -37.42 -9.64
C GLN A 619 5.01 -38.26 -10.23
N HIS A 620 5.15 -38.64 -11.50
CA HIS A 620 4.19 -39.47 -12.20
C HIS A 620 4.72 -40.90 -12.29
N PHE A 621 3.92 -41.88 -11.91
CA PHE A 621 4.30 -43.28 -12.09
C PHE A 621 4.49 -43.60 -13.57
N HIS A 622 5.57 -44.31 -13.90
CA HIS A 622 5.82 -44.90 -15.22
C HIS A 622 5.85 -43.91 -16.40
N LYS A 623 6.08 -42.61 -16.13
CA LYS A 623 6.18 -41.59 -17.17
C LYS A 623 7.29 -41.92 -18.19
N GLY A 624 6.98 -41.82 -19.48
CA GLY A 624 7.86 -42.15 -20.60
C GLY A 624 7.89 -43.64 -20.98
N MET A 625 7.23 -44.53 -20.23
CA MET A 625 7.12 -45.94 -20.59
C MET A 625 6.09 -46.15 -21.72
N PRO A 626 6.15 -47.26 -22.48
CA PRO A 626 5.14 -47.61 -23.47
C PRO A 626 3.72 -47.73 -22.88
N ARG A 627 2.68 -47.43 -23.69
CA ARG A 627 1.24 -47.50 -23.30
C ARG A 627 0.83 -48.78 -22.57
N ASP A 628 1.38 -49.89 -23.01
CA ASP A 628 1.10 -51.26 -22.59
C ASP A 628 2.07 -51.78 -21.52
N TYR A 629 2.91 -50.90 -20.94
CA TYR A 629 3.81 -51.25 -19.86
C TYR A 629 3.01 -51.85 -18.69
N ALA A 630 3.17 -53.17 -18.47
CA ALA A 630 2.29 -53.95 -17.62
C ALA A 630 2.05 -53.34 -16.21
N PRO A 631 3.06 -52.82 -15.48
CA PRO A 631 2.86 -52.16 -14.19
C PRO A 631 2.00 -50.89 -14.20
N ALA A 632 1.73 -50.31 -15.38
CA ALA A 632 0.85 -49.16 -15.56
C ALA A 632 -0.57 -49.54 -16.02
N CYS A 633 -0.82 -50.82 -16.30
CA CYS A 633 -2.12 -51.35 -16.70
C CYS A 633 -2.97 -51.85 -15.53
N GLU A 634 -2.53 -51.59 -14.30
CA GLU A 634 -3.23 -51.97 -13.07
C GLU A 634 -3.89 -50.77 -12.37
N GLU A 635 -5.14 -50.96 -11.95
CA GLU A 635 -5.86 -49.96 -11.15
C GLU A 635 -5.24 -49.86 -9.76
N ARG A 636 -4.93 -48.65 -9.32
CA ARG A 636 -4.19 -48.42 -8.07
C ARG A 636 -4.81 -47.29 -7.27
N ILE A 637 -4.78 -47.45 -5.94
CA ILE A 637 -4.92 -46.32 -5.03
C ILE A 637 -3.59 -45.58 -5.03
N VAL A 638 -3.64 -44.29 -5.34
CA VAL A 638 -2.46 -43.45 -5.50
C VAL A 638 -2.58 -42.23 -4.58
N PRO A 639 -1.45 -41.64 -4.16
CA PRO A 639 -1.48 -40.40 -3.38
C PRO A 639 -2.21 -39.24 -4.07
N ALA A 640 -2.07 -39.10 -5.39
CA ALA A 640 -2.70 -38.04 -6.17
C ALA A 640 -2.88 -38.45 -7.64
N VAL A 641 -3.69 -37.69 -8.37
CA VAL A 641 -3.81 -37.71 -9.83
C VAL A 641 -3.69 -36.28 -10.35
N THR A 642 -3.33 -36.13 -11.62
CA THR A 642 -3.08 -34.79 -12.19
C THR A 642 -4.36 -34.04 -12.51
N GLY A 643 -4.32 -32.72 -12.40
CA GLY A 643 -5.41 -31.82 -12.81
C GLY A 643 -5.68 -31.83 -14.31
N ALA A 644 -4.79 -32.39 -15.14
CA ALA A 644 -5.05 -32.50 -16.56
C ALA A 644 -6.36 -33.26 -16.88
N CYS A 645 -6.67 -34.30 -16.09
CA CYS A 645 -8.01 -34.88 -16.03
C CYS A 645 -8.28 -35.48 -14.65
N LEU A 646 -9.10 -34.82 -13.85
CA LEU A 646 -9.52 -35.27 -12.52
C LEU A 646 -11.04 -35.28 -12.41
N VAL A 647 -11.61 -36.41 -11.98
CA VAL A 647 -13.07 -36.55 -11.80
C VAL A 647 -13.40 -36.78 -10.32
N THR A 648 -14.32 -36.00 -9.78
CA THR A 648 -14.78 -36.07 -8.37
C THR A 648 -16.27 -35.71 -8.26
N THR A 649 -16.88 -35.91 -7.10
CA THR A 649 -18.25 -35.43 -6.85
C THR A 649 -18.23 -33.96 -6.47
N ARG A 650 -19.20 -33.18 -6.97
CA ARG A 650 -19.37 -31.76 -6.66
C ARG A 650 -19.41 -31.49 -5.16
N SER A 651 -20.23 -32.24 -4.43
CA SER A 651 -20.39 -32.08 -2.98
C SER A 651 -19.06 -32.25 -2.23
N LEU A 652 -18.22 -33.20 -2.65
CA LEU A 652 -16.89 -33.39 -2.06
C LEU A 652 -15.97 -32.21 -2.40
N PHE A 653 -15.90 -31.81 -3.67
CA PHE A 653 -15.09 -30.67 -4.10
C PHE A 653 -15.42 -29.40 -3.32
N GLU A 654 -16.71 -29.09 -3.18
CA GLU A 654 -17.19 -27.94 -2.41
C GLU A 654 -16.85 -28.10 -0.91
N SER A 655 -17.04 -29.30 -0.35
CA SER A 655 -16.77 -29.56 1.08
C SER A 655 -15.30 -29.39 1.47
N VAL A 656 -14.37 -29.63 0.54
CA VAL A 656 -12.93 -29.45 0.77
C VAL A 656 -12.42 -28.07 0.35
N GLY A 657 -13.32 -27.17 -0.10
CA GLY A 657 -13.01 -25.81 -0.51
C GLY A 657 -12.37 -25.69 -1.90
N GLY A 658 -12.49 -26.71 -2.75
CA GLY A 658 -12.00 -26.71 -4.12
C GLY A 658 -10.48 -26.55 -4.26
N PHE A 659 -10.04 -26.06 -5.42
CA PHE A 659 -8.63 -25.77 -5.65
C PHE A 659 -8.19 -24.58 -4.79
N THR A 660 -7.02 -24.71 -4.17
CA THR A 660 -6.36 -23.55 -3.58
C THR A 660 -5.89 -22.62 -4.69
N GLU A 661 -6.12 -21.32 -4.52
CA GLU A 661 -5.67 -20.30 -5.45
C GLU A 661 -4.37 -19.65 -4.95
N ASP A 662 -3.64 -20.24 -4.01
CA ASP A 662 -2.44 -19.61 -3.42
C ASP A 662 -1.16 -19.88 -4.23
N TYR A 663 -1.19 -20.88 -5.13
CA TYR A 663 -0.08 -21.19 -6.01
C TYR A 663 0.02 -20.19 -7.16
N VAL A 664 1.24 -19.72 -7.42
CA VAL A 664 1.48 -18.72 -8.47
C VAL A 664 1.73 -19.39 -9.81
N VAL A 665 1.02 -18.95 -10.85
CA VAL A 665 1.21 -19.40 -12.26
C VAL A 665 0.83 -20.87 -12.55
N GLY A 666 0.55 -21.68 -11.51
CA GLY A 666 0.15 -23.10 -11.61
C GLY A 666 1.17 -24.02 -10.94
N ASP A 667 0.99 -25.33 -11.08
CA ASP A 667 1.69 -26.40 -10.36
C ASP A 667 1.24 -26.57 -8.90
N TYR A 668 1.05 -27.84 -8.49
CA TYR A 668 0.67 -28.32 -7.16
C TYR A 668 -0.80 -28.14 -6.74
N GLU A 669 -1.64 -27.43 -7.50
CA GLU A 669 -3.07 -27.34 -7.18
C GLU A 669 -3.80 -28.70 -7.19
N ASP A 670 -3.38 -29.62 -8.07
CA ASP A 670 -3.97 -30.95 -8.22
C ASP A 670 -3.62 -31.89 -7.06
N SER A 671 -2.35 -31.90 -6.65
CA SER A 671 -1.92 -32.62 -5.45
C SER A 671 -2.51 -32.02 -4.17
N ASP A 672 -2.61 -30.69 -4.05
CA ASP A 672 -3.26 -30.02 -2.91
C ASP A 672 -4.73 -30.47 -2.79
N LEU A 673 -5.48 -30.49 -3.90
CA LEU A 673 -6.85 -31.00 -3.90
C LEU A 673 -6.92 -32.49 -3.51
N CYS A 674 -6.04 -33.33 -4.04
CA CYS A 674 -5.97 -34.75 -3.68
C CYS A 674 -5.65 -34.97 -2.19
N LEU A 675 -4.77 -34.15 -1.61
CA LEU A 675 -4.40 -34.19 -0.21
C LEU A 675 -5.54 -33.70 0.68
N LYS A 676 -6.25 -32.63 0.30
CA LYS A 676 -7.50 -32.21 0.96
C LYS A 676 -8.56 -33.31 0.97
N ILE A 677 -8.76 -33.99 -0.16
CA ILE A 677 -9.68 -35.14 -0.25
C ILE A 677 -9.22 -36.28 0.66
N THR A 678 -7.91 -36.55 0.70
CA THR A 678 -7.33 -37.59 1.57
C THR A 678 -7.61 -37.32 3.05
N MET A 679 -7.60 -36.04 3.47
CA MET A 679 -7.96 -35.63 4.83
C MET A 679 -9.42 -35.92 5.22
N THR A 680 -10.29 -36.20 4.24
CA THR A 680 -11.68 -36.68 4.47
C THR A 680 -11.77 -38.22 4.57
N GLU A 681 -10.62 -38.89 4.70
CA GLU A 681 -10.44 -40.34 4.68
C GLU A 681 -10.95 -41.02 3.39
N ARG A 682 -10.99 -40.26 2.30
CA ARG A 682 -11.29 -40.77 0.96
C ARG A 682 -10.02 -41.07 0.20
N LYS A 683 -10.12 -41.98 -0.76
CA LYS A 683 -8.98 -42.44 -1.56
C LYS A 683 -8.99 -41.81 -2.94
N ILE A 684 -7.80 -41.65 -3.52
CA ILE A 684 -7.62 -41.27 -4.92
C ILE A 684 -7.27 -42.53 -5.72
N ALA A 685 -7.91 -42.74 -6.87
CA ALA A 685 -7.68 -43.92 -7.69
C ALA A 685 -7.22 -43.56 -9.11
N TYR A 686 -6.24 -44.30 -9.60
CA TYR A 686 -5.79 -44.29 -10.98
C TYR A 686 -6.48 -45.40 -11.78
N LEU A 687 -7.05 -45.05 -12.94
CA LEU A 687 -7.84 -45.93 -13.80
C LEU A 687 -7.10 -46.21 -15.13
N PRO A 688 -6.46 -47.38 -15.30
CA PRO A 688 -5.66 -47.70 -16.48
C PRO A 688 -6.47 -48.11 -17.71
N ASP A 689 -7.73 -48.52 -17.51
CA ASP A 689 -8.69 -48.94 -18.53
C ASP A 689 -9.31 -47.75 -19.29
N ILE A 690 -9.08 -46.54 -18.78
CA ILE A 690 -9.56 -45.28 -19.35
C ILE A 690 -8.34 -44.50 -19.81
N GLU A 691 -8.21 -44.35 -21.13
CA GLU A 691 -7.04 -43.73 -21.75
C GLU A 691 -7.45 -42.44 -22.48
N LEU A 692 -6.70 -41.37 -22.21
CA LEU A 692 -6.86 -40.08 -22.86
C LEU A 692 -5.49 -39.60 -23.38
N TYR A 693 -5.46 -38.94 -24.52
CA TYR A 693 -4.28 -38.21 -24.98
C TYR A 693 -4.24 -36.82 -24.34
N HIS A 694 -3.06 -36.39 -23.90
CA HIS A 694 -2.79 -35.02 -23.45
C HIS A 694 -1.72 -34.40 -24.35
N LEU A 695 -2.13 -33.53 -25.26
CA LEU A 695 -1.33 -33.05 -26.39
C LEU A 695 -0.43 -31.85 -26.03
N GLU A 696 0.31 -31.97 -24.92
CA GLU A 696 1.07 -30.96 -24.13
C GLU A 696 2.12 -30.09 -24.89
N ARG A 697 2.13 -30.10 -26.24
CA ARG A 697 3.20 -29.59 -27.12
C ARG A 697 3.36 -28.06 -27.25
N ARG A 698 2.45 -27.21 -26.76
CA ARG A 698 2.53 -25.74 -26.99
C ARG A 698 2.37 -24.82 -25.78
N SER A 699 1.78 -25.28 -24.69
CA SER A 699 1.66 -24.53 -23.44
C SER A 699 2.97 -24.54 -22.63
N MET A 700 3.75 -25.62 -22.68
CA MET A 700 5.01 -25.76 -21.95
C MET A 700 6.20 -24.99 -22.57
N SER A 701 6.26 -24.81 -23.90
CA SER A 701 7.38 -24.10 -24.55
C SER A 701 7.40 -22.60 -24.22
N LEU A 702 6.24 -22.02 -23.87
CA LEU A 702 6.11 -20.67 -23.31
C LEU A 702 6.42 -20.62 -21.79
N ASN A 703 6.37 -21.76 -21.10
CA ASN A 703 6.53 -21.92 -19.65
C ASN A 703 7.83 -22.64 -19.21
N ALA A 704 8.78 -22.88 -20.11
CA ALA A 704 10.06 -23.50 -19.75
C ALA A 704 10.83 -22.70 -18.69
N GLU A 705 10.62 -21.38 -18.64
CA GLU A 705 11.15 -20.48 -17.60
C GLU A 705 10.47 -20.69 -16.23
N TYR A 706 9.24 -21.22 -16.21
CA TYR A 706 8.44 -21.48 -15.00
C TYR A 706 8.72 -22.85 -14.36
N MET A 707 8.86 -23.92 -15.16
CA MET A 707 9.05 -25.31 -14.70
C MET A 707 10.31 -25.54 -13.84
N ARG A 708 11.27 -24.61 -13.87
CA ARG A 708 12.45 -24.59 -12.97
C ARG A 708 12.75 -23.18 -12.44
N GLY A 709 11.76 -22.30 -12.50
CA GLY A 709 11.87 -20.91 -12.08
C GLY A 709 11.58 -20.71 -10.59
N ILE A 710 11.56 -19.45 -10.17
CA ILE A 710 11.19 -19.08 -8.79
C ILE A 710 9.73 -19.44 -8.47
N ALA A 711 8.83 -19.40 -9.47
CA ALA A 711 7.44 -19.79 -9.28
C ALA A 711 7.30 -21.24 -8.79
N TRP A 712 7.96 -22.17 -9.47
CA TRP A 712 8.01 -23.57 -9.06
C TRP A 712 8.64 -23.74 -7.69
N GLN A 713 9.77 -23.08 -7.39
CA GLN A 713 10.40 -23.15 -6.06
C GLN A 713 9.48 -22.61 -4.96
N TYR A 714 8.78 -21.51 -5.22
CA TYR A 714 7.79 -20.92 -4.32
C TYR A 714 6.63 -21.89 -4.07
N ASN A 715 6.03 -22.44 -5.13
CA ASN A 715 4.89 -23.36 -5.00
C ASN A 715 5.30 -24.66 -4.31
N CYS A 716 6.47 -25.21 -4.65
CA CYS A 716 7.04 -26.39 -4.02
C CYS A 716 7.29 -26.17 -2.52
N ALA A 717 7.85 -25.02 -2.13
CA ALA A 717 8.05 -24.67 -0.72
C ALA A 717 6.72 -24.48 0.02
N LEU A 718 5.75 -23.81 -0.59
CA LEU A 718 4.41 -23.61 -0.03
C LEU A 718 3.66 -24.95 0.15
N HIS A 719 3.68 -25.82 -0.87
CA HIS A 719 3.09 -27.15 -0.83
C HIS A 719 3.76 -28.04 0.22
N THR A 720 5.10 -28.00 0.27
CA THR A 720 5.88 -28.70 1.30
C THR A 720 5.49 -28.27 2.70
N GLU A 721 5.44 -26.96 2.98
CA GLU A 721 5.06 -26.46 4.30
C GLU A 721 3.63 -26.85 4.68
N ARG A 722 2.70 -26.76 3.74
CA ARG A 722 1.29 -27.04 3.98
C ARG A 722 1.02 -28.52 4.26
N TRP A 723 1.68 -29.42 3.53
CA TRP A 723 1.26 -30.81 3.45
C TRP A 723 2.30 -31.83 3.91
N ARG A 724 3.48 -31.41 4.40
CA ARG A 724 4.58 -32.31 4.78
C ARG A 724 4.11 -33.51 5.59
N ASP A 725 3.37 -33.28 6.66
CA ASP A 725 2.98 -34.35 7.59
C ASP A 725 2.00 -35.33 6.94
N VAL A 726 1.05 -34.82 6.15
CA VAL A 726 0.08 -35.63 5.40
C VAL A 726 0.78 -36.45 4.31
N MET A 727 1.75 -35.86 3.60
CA MET A 727 2.54 -36.57 2.59
C MET A 727 3.40 -37.66 3.22
N ILE A 728 4.04 -37.41 4.36
CA ILE A 728 4.79 -38.43 5.11
C ILE A 728 3.87 -39.60 5.47
N ALA A 729 2.71 -39.33 6.07
CA ALA A 729 1.75 -40.36 6.45
C ALA A 729 1.24 -41.15 5.23
N THR A 730 0.90 -40.45 4.14
CA THR A 730 0.40 -41.06 2.90
C THR A 730 1.45 -41.98 2.27
N MET A 731 2.71 -41.54 2.21
CA MET A 731 3.80 -42.32 1.62
C MET A 731 4.25 -43.49 2.51
N GLN A 732 4.08 -43.41 3.83
CA GLN A 732 4.35 -44.52 4.75
C GLN A 732 3.26 -45.59 4.70
N ASN A 733 1.99 -45.19 4.65
CA ASN A 733 0.84 -46.10 4.57
C ASN A 733 0.71 -46.78 3.20
N GLY A 734 1.31 -46.20 2.16
CA GLY A 734 1.36 -46.76 0.80
C GLY A 734 2.52 -47.72 0.51
N ARG A 735 3.48 -47.92 1.43
CA ARG A 735 4.53 -48.93 1.24
C ARG A 735 3.92 -50.33 1.43
N PRO A 736 4.04 -51.26 0.47
CA PRO A 736 3.65 -52.64 0.72
C PRO A 736 4.45 -53.14 1.93
N ARG A 737 3.76 -53.72 2.93
CA ARG A 737 4.41 -54.45 4.01
C ARG A 737 5.40 -55.41 3.37
N LYS A 738 6.71 -55.24 3.62
CA LYS A 738 7.73 -56.23 3.24
C LYS A 738 7.25 -57.57 3.78
N GLY A 739 6.77 -58.42 2.88
CA GLY A 739 6.41 -59.79 3.20
C GLY A 739 7.62 -60.48 3.79
N ARG A 740 7.43 -61.09 4.96
CA ARG A 740 8.34 -62.13 5.46
C ARG A 740 8.42 -63.23 4.39
N ASN A 741 9.66 -63.55 4.01
CA ASN A 741 10.15 -64.75 3.34
C ASN A 741 9.53 -65.13 1.98
N ALA A 742 10.37 -65.10 0.94
CA ALA A 742 10.81 -66.33 0.30
C ALA A 742 12.20 -66.08 -0.33
N ALA A 743 13.16 -66.90 0.07
CA ALA A 743 14.43 -67.05 -0.62
C ALA A 743 14.18 -67.75 -1.95
N ILE A 744 14.79 -67.24 -3.02
CA ILE A 744 15.64 -67.89 -4.05
C ILE A 744 15.93 -66.83 -5.12
#